data_AF-A0A942NS81-F1
#
_entry.id   AF-A0A942NS81-F1
#
_cell.length_a   1.000
_cell.length_b   1.000
_cell.length_c   1.000
_cell.angle_alpha   90.00
_cell.angle_beta   90.00
_cell.angle_gamma   90.00
#
_symmetry.space_group_name_H-M   'P 1'
#
loop_
_entity.id
_entity.type
_entity.pdbx_description
1 polymer ?
#
loop_
_entity_poly.entity_id
_entity_poly.type
_entity_poly.pdbx_seq_one_letter_code
_entity_poly.pdbx_strand_id
1 'polypeptide(L)'
;MKDKYDIHLKVKLKLLTALLVFMQIFFCPSEKPLLAQGVGEPGIQFIMVSFDQPPSNVTVQKAPLRYNKKFALSFHTDDGIADVFTVGFPFFTGINTTGTNHPGLFYTDGCGNDISFKLSSALFSWSRFNNEDMHQPGNGYGTVSWPQLELMYQNGCGIYNHGFTSDAFTDLPFMRYSIQRNESFIRRRLQNTIPGGVRTRVFVNPNGATNYTPVAFNEGYRATFRMGASDVIPNDGVNVNAFSNWGGNLELNRQLAESVNVQQLANQLAAVSNDGANMWMPIFTHRIIEDYPQNAFFSDFNYIASTYGKNGQDNIWMTTEEEILNYLHVRDATTVSHIVSGTTMLITFSGQIPTDMRYYPLSLVIQAENANITVINIIGGTNNTHSGTGQNNALINLSWDGKASVNLFELAESHVVVAEQSPTEYNGLVAMDYVFMLPEGPQREGLKNRLCALTSINYDPGFCTSCDFDLGMDITICSGTCVTLEAPDEPGSTYLWSSGQTTSSITVCPTITTTYSVAMTTSDGCEASDTLVVTVLPALVFDLGSDLSVCQGETILINGPASSGYTYEWFANGQQLPETSSSLNFVLNETSVIRLDVTTENGCVGSDSLTATALPSPIFDLGSDRTGCLGETILIEGPVSAVYSYQWFANGEPLSVTTSFLQLNLTDTVMIRLEVTNFNGCFASDSLWVYVWDSPEVSVTPESVSLCEGSAAINLTASAMFAESLLWWNGVTLTENQFVPDTPGVYELWVKAFNGFGCTSSDTSFITVFEKPVITLQIAEGTSTICAGDTIRLIVSAVGDASLLKVVWNDTDTIPMNGQSSVFRDFILSQSATIKATGITAEGCSDSKTISITVASPPIISVSPDTDICLGDSFTLQAEGGLQCVWYQNGIQIANGYITTVSPPETTTYVAVVSGGSPTFCTASKSVTITVRPIPNVDITASSVLVCSGAAVTLNATGASSYLWSGGQTGSQIVVNPVQTTLFEVTGTSIYGCTANDTLTIKVNPSPDVSFTGLLPVYCQNDPPATLTGIPEGGFFTGPGIEALRFEP
;
A
#
# COMPACT_ATOMS: atom_id res chain seq x y z
N MET A 1 -27.94 -39.87 -21.76
CA MET A 1 -27.41 -38.63 -22.42
C MET A 1 -26.58 -37.80 -21.44
N LYS A 2 -27.03 -37.56 -20.20
CA LYS A 2 -26.20 -36.94 -19.13
C LYS A 2 -24.80 -37.56 -19.01
N ASP A 3 -24.73 -38.87 -19.12
CA ASP A 3 -23.56 -39.71 -18.82
C ASP A 3 -22.37 -39.44 -19.78
N LYS A 4 -22.65 -39.06 -21.03
CA LYS A 4 -21.60 -38.67 -21.99
C LYS A 4 -20.99 -37.30 -21.68
N TYR A 5 -21.72 -36.40 -21.01
CA TYR A 5 -21.20 -35.10 -20.59
C TYR A 5 -20.29 -35.22 -19.38
N ASP A 6 -20.70 -36.00 -18.36
CA ASP A 6 -19.91 -36.23 -17.14
C ASP A 6 -18.57 -36.95 -17.44
N ILE A 7 -18.57 -37.93 -18.35
CA ILE A 7 -17.33 -38.58 -18.82
C ILE A 7 -16.42 -37.57 -19.54
N HIS A 8 -16.95 -36.72 -20.44
CA HIS A 8 -16.12 -35.71 -21.10
C HIS A 8 -15.56 -34.66 -20.13
N LEU A 9 -16.32 -34.27 -19.11
CA LEU A 9 -15.86 -33.31 -18.10
C LEU A 9 -14.76 -33.94 -17.23
N LYS A 10 -14.95 -35.18 -16.76
CA LYS A 10 -13.95 -35.91 -15.96
C LYS A 10 -12.70 -36.29 -16.76
N VAL A 11 -12.82 -36.53 -18.06
CA VAL A 11 -11.66 -36.73 -18.95
C VAL A 11 -10.92 -35.41 -19.22
N LYS A 12 -11.63 -34.29 -19.47
CA LYS A 12 -10.98 -32.97 -19.57
C LYS A 12 -10.26 -32.58 -18.29
N LEU A 13 -10.90 -32.76 -17.13
CA LEU A 13 -10.31 -32.45 -15.84
C LEU A 13 -9.08 -33.34 -15.57
N LYS A 14 -9.16 -34.66 -15.82
CA LYS A 14 -8.00 -35.55 -15.68
C LYS A 14 -6.87 -35.26 -16.67
N LEU A 15 -7.15 -34.83 -17.90
CA LEU A 15 -6.09 -34.36 -18.80
C LEU A 15 -5.45 -33.07 -18.28
N LEU A 16 -6.23 -32.13 -17.73
CA LEU A 16 -5.70 -30.88 -17.17
C LEU A 16 -4.81 -31.16 -15.94
N THR A 17 -5.26 -32.00 -15.01
CA THR A 17 -4.45 -32.43 -13.86
C THR A 17 -3.22 -33.23 -14.29
N ALA A 18 -3.34 -34.11 -15.30
CA ALA A 18 -2.20 -34.84 -15.82
C ALA A 18 -1.17 -33.93 -16.52
N LEU A 19 -1.62 -32.87 -17.20
CA LEU A 19 -0.74 -31.88 -17.83
C LEU A 19 -0.02 -31.02 -16.78
N LEU A 20 -0.72 -30.60 -15.72
CA LEU A 20 -0.14 -29.90 -14.57
C LEU A 20 0.91 -30.76 -13.84
N VAL A 21 0.62 -32.04 -13.62
CA VAL A 21 1.59 -32.99 -13.04
C VAL A 21 2.77 -33.27 -14.00
N PHE A 22 2.56 -33.28 -15.32
CA PHE A 22 3.65 -33.38 -16.29
C PHE A 22 4.57 -32.15 -16.25
N MET A 23 4.01 -30.95 -16.06
CA MET A 23 4.77 -29.71 -15.90
C MET A 23 5.58 -29.70 -14.61
N GLN A 24 4.99 -30.07 -13.47
CA GLN A 24 5.68 -30.13 -12.18
C GLN A 24 6.86 -31.13 -12.13
N ILE A 25 6.89 -32.12 -13.03
CA ILE A 25 7.97 -33.11 -13.12
C ILE A 25 9.11 -32.67 -14.06
N PHE A 26 8.86 -31.75 -15.00
CA PHE A 26 9.83 -31.37 -16.05
C PHE A 26 10.33 -29.92 -16.00
N PHE A 27 9.64 -29.00 -15.32
CA PHE A 27 10.04 -27.60 -15.24
C PHE A 27 10.13 -27.11 -13.79
N CYS A 28 11.34 -27.12 -13.24
CA CYS A 28 11.69 -26.24 -12.13
C CYS A 28 12.25 -24.93 -12.71
N PRO A 29 11.52 -23.80 -12.66
CA PRO A 29 12.00 -22.54 -13.23
C PRO A 29 13.14 -21.97 -12.38
N SER A 30 14.38 -22.15 -12.84
CA SER A 30 15.57 -21.54 -12.21
C SER A 30 15.72 -20.04 -12.50
N GLU A 31 14.82 -19.47 -13.32
CA GLU A 31 14.68 -18.03 -13.51
C GLU A 31 13.46 -17.51 -12.75
N LYS A 32 13.65 -16.42 -11.99
CA LYS A 32 12.56 -15.76 -11.26
C LYS A 32 11.59 -15.10 -12.23
N PRO A 33 10.26 -15.26 -12.07
CA PRO A 33 9.28 -14.54 -12.88
C PRO A 33 9.43 -13.02 -12.70
N LEU A 34 9.12 -12.26 -13.76
CA LEU A 34 9.04 -10.80 -13.70
C LEU A 34 7.85 -10.35 -12.84
N LEU A 35 8.20 -9.98 -11.61
CA LEU A 35 7.54 -8.93 -10.81
C LEU A 35 6.21 -9.35 -10.14
N ALA A 36 5.81 -8.68 -9.05
CA ALA A 36 6.44 -7.54 -8.39
C ALA A 36 7.43 -7.92 -7.27
N GLN A 37 8.40 -7.04 -7.01
CA GLN A 37 8.99 -6.97 -5.67
C GLN A 37 8.03 -6.16 -4.78
N GLY A 38 7.31 -6.82 -3.87
CA GLY A 38 6.60 -6.12 -2.79
C GLY A 38 5.11 -6.43 -2.63
N VAL A 39 4.81 -7.59 -2.04
CA VAL A 39 3.64 -7.91 -1.17
C VAL A 39 2.21 -7.79 -1.74
N GLY A 40 1.92 -6.94 -2.74
CA GLY A 40 0.59 -6.72 -3.31
C GLY A 40 0.42 -7.30 -4.72
N GLU A 41 -0.56 -8.20 -4.86
CA GLU A 41 -0.99 -8.91 -6.08
C GLU A 41 0.06 -9.73 -6.86
N PRO A 42 -0.36 -10.80 -7.58
CA PRO A 42 0.53 -11.54 -8.47
C PRO A 42 0.73 -10.78 -9.79
N GLY A 43 1.96 -10.34 -10.07
CA GLY A 43 2.37 -9.91 -11.42
C GLY A 43 2.34 -11.06 -12.43
N ILE A 44 2.80 -10.81 -13.67
CA ILE A 44 2.71 -11.80 -14.75
C ILE A 44 3.64 -12.99 -14.46
N GLN A 45 3.04 -14.16 -14.23
CA GLN A 45 3.78 -15.39 -13.96
C GLN A 45 4.22 -16.05 -15.27
N PHE A 46 3.25 -16.37 -16.14
CA PHE A 46 3.48 -17.00 -17.45
C PHE A 46 2.23 -16.93 -18.35
N ILE A 47 2.42 -17.22 -19.63
CA ILE A 47 1.32 -17.40 -20.61
C ILE A 47 1.41 -18.79 -21.21
N MET A 48 0.28 -19.48 -21.30
CA MET A 48 0.11 -20.69 -22.08
C MET A 48 -0.61 -20.39 -23.39
N VAL A 49 0.00 -20.77 -24.51
CA VAL A 49 -0.59 -20.67 -25.85
C VAL A 49 -0.73 -22.07 -26.42
N SER A 50 -1.91 -22.43 -26.93
CA SER A 50 -2.15 -23.70 -27.61
C SER A 50 -2.40 -23.47 -29.09
N PHE A 51 -2.04 -24.46 -29.91
CA PHE A 51 -2.22 -24.47 -31.36
C PHE A 51 -3.16 -25.60 -31.80
N ASP A 52 -3.60 -25.58 -33.06
CA ASP A 52 -4.39 -26.66 -33.67
C ASP A 52 -3.52 -27.85 -34.10
N GLN A 53 -2.29 -27.57 -34.53
CA GLN A 53 -1.23 -28.54 -34.83
C GLN A 53 0.15 -27.97 -34.41
N PRO A 54 1.22 -28.79 -34.36
CA PRO A 54 2.54 -28.28 -34.00
C PRO A 54 3.05 -27.24 -35.03
N PRO A 55 3.39 -26.01 -34.63
CA PRO A 55 3.92 -25.01 -35.54
C PRO A 55 5.34 -25.37 -36.02
N SER A 56 5.70 -24.98 -37.25
CA SER A 56 7.08 -25.18 -37.74
C SER A 56 8.08 -24.20 -37.14
N ASN A 57 7.60 -23.04 -36.69
CA ASN A 57 8.35 -21.97 -36.05
C ASN A 57 7.36 -21.10 -35.25
N VAL A 58 7.81 -20.48 -34.15
CA VAL A 58 7.04 -19.47 -33.42
C VAL A 58 7.97 -18.36 -32.93
N THR A 59 7.63 -17.12 -33.26
CA THR A 59 8.26 -15.94 -32.67
C THR A 59 7.34 -15.30 -31.63
N VAL A 60 7.94 -14.82 -30.54
CA VAL A 60 7.31 -13.98 -29.53
C VAL A 60 8.15 -12.72 -29.44
N GLN A 61 7.55 -11.56 -29.67
CA GLN A 61 8.24 -10.28 -29.73
C GLN A 61 7.55 -9.25 -28.82
N LYS A 62 8.33 -8.48 -28.06
CA LYS A 62 7.83 -7.30 -27.35
C LYS A 62 7.43 -6.25 -28.40
N ALA A 63 6.20 -5.75 -28.34
CA ALA A 63 5.75 -4.72 -29.27
C ALA A 63 6.51 -3.40 -29.01
N PRO A 64 7.02 -2.73 -30.05
CA PRO A 64 7.75 -1.46 -29.92
C PRO A 64 7.02 -0.38 -29.11
N LEU A 65 5.71 -0.26 -29.34
CA LEU A 65 4.77 0.58 -28.60
C LEU A 65 3.62 -0.29 -28.08
N ARG A 66 2.92 0.17 -27.04
CA ARG A 66 1.78 -0.54 -26.46
C ARG A 66 0.69 -0.77 -27.52
N TYR A 67 -0.05 -1.86 -27.38
CA TYR A 67 -1.11 -2.28 -28.31
C TYR A 67 -0.63 -2.48 -29.76
N ASN A 68 0.69 -2.66 -29.97
CA ASN A 68 1.33 -2.79 -31.28
C ASN A 68 1.02 -1.63 -32.26
N LYS A 69 0.81 -0.42 -31.72
CA LYS A 69 0.62 0.80 -32.52
C LYS A 69 1.89 1.16 -33.28
N LYS A 70 1.74 1.88 -34.40
CA LYS A 70 2.85 2.27 -35.26
C LYS A 70 3.59 3.48 -34.73
N PHE A 71 2.85 4.52 -34.31
CA PHE A 71 3.40 5.73 -33.75
C PHE A 71 2.63 6.15 -32.50
N ALA A 72 3.25 6.99 -31.67
CA ALA A 72 2.65 7.59 -30.49
C ALA A 72 2.67 9.12 -30.59
N LEU A 73 1.64 9.74 -30.02
CA LEU A 73 1.56 11.19 -29.79
C LEU A 73 1.13 11.40 -28.35
N SER A 74 1.71 12.39 -27.67
CA SER A 74 1.28 12.77 -26.32
C SER A 74 1.10 14.27 -26.23
N PHE A 75 0.13 14.71 -25.45
CA PHE A 75 -0.26 16.12 -25.33
C PHE A 75 -0.44 16.51 -23.87
N HIS A 76 0.10 17.67 -23.49
CA HIS A 76 -0.08 18.24 -22.17
C HIS A 76 -0.24 19.77 -22.18
N THR A 77 -0.86 20.31 -21.15
CA THR A 77 -0.82 21.74 -20.85
C THR A 77 0.20 22.03 -19.76
N ASP A 78 0.83 23.20 -19.81
CA ASP A 78 1.55 23.77 -18.68
C ASP A 78 0.62 24.61 -17.78
N ASP A 79 1.20 25.26 -16.76
CA ASP A 79 0.59 26.25 -15.86
C ASP A 79 -0.68 25.84 -15.09
N GLY A 80 -1.16 24.61 -15.23
CA GLY A 80 -2.37 24.11 -14.56
C GLY A 80 -3.66 24.85 -14.94
N ILE A 81 -3.76 25.43 -16.13
CA ILE A 81 -4.94 26.24 -16.54
C ILE A 81 -6.21 25.37 -16.68
N ALA A 82 -7.37 25.89 -16.24
CA ALA A 82 -8.62 25.14 -16.14
C ALA A 82 -9.22 24.67 -17.48
N ASP A 83 -8.74 25.15 -18.62
CA ASP A 83 -9.21 24.67 -19.93
C ASP A 83 -8.72 23.25 -20.27
N VAL A 84 -7.65 22.78 -19.61
CA VAL A 84 -7.26 21.36 -19.59
C VAL A 84 -8.39 20.45 -19.11
N PHE A 85 -9.17 20.90 -18.11
CA PHE A 85 -10.28 20.16 -17.52
C PHE A 85 -11.64 20.49 -18.16
N THR A 86 -11.87 21.75 -18.51
CA THR A 86 -13.18 22.21 -19.01
C THR A 86 -13.35 22.04 -20.52
N VAL A 87 -12.25 21.90 -21.27
CA VAL A 87 -12.26 21.67 -22.73
C VAL A 87 -11.50 20.39 -23.10
N GLY A 88 -10.24 20.25 -22.69
CA GLY A 88 -9.39 19.13 -23.12
C GLY A 88 -9.90 17.77 -22.66
N PHE A 89 -10.04 17.60 -21.35
CA PHE A 89 -10.46 16.35 -20.71
C PHE A 89 -11.79 15.78 -21.22
N PRO A 90 -12.92 16.54 -21.22
CA PRO A 90 -14.20 16.02 -21.72
C PRO A 90 -14.15 15.71 -23.22
N PHE A 91 -13.42 16.49 -24.02
CA PHE A 91 -13.31 16.25 -25.46
C PHE A 91 -12.55 14.96 -25.78
N PHE A 92 -11.42 14.69 -25.11
CA PHE A 92 -10.63 13.48 -25.33
C PHE A 92 -11.31 12.22 -24.75
N THR A 93 -11.87 12.32 -23.54
CA THR A 93 -12.41 11.14 -22.82
C THR A 93 -13.88 10.84 -23.09
N GLY A 94 -14.67 11.85 -23.49
CA GLY A 94 -16.14 11.76 -23.56
C GLY A 94 -16.84 11.90 -22.19
N ILE A 95 -16.10 12.13 -21.11
CA ILE A 95 -16.66 12.32 -19.76
C ILE A 95 -17.25 13.72 -19.66
N ASN A 96 -18.57 13.83 -19.48
CA ASN A 96 -19.25 15.13 -19.43
C ASN A 96 -19.00 15.84 -18.08
N THR A 97 -18.07 16.79 -18.06
CA THR A 97 -17.70 17.59 -16.88
C THR A 97 -18.29 19.01 -16.85
N THR A 98 -18.80 19.51 -17.98
CA THR A 98 -19.24 20.92 -18.16
C THR A 98 -20.68 21.07 -18.63
N GLY A 99 -21.45 19.98 -18.66
CA GLY A 99 -22.77 19.91 -19.29
C GLY A 99 -22.72 19.72 -20.80
N THR A 100 -21.61 20.08 -21.45
CA THR A 100 -21.39 19.87 -22.90
C THR A 100 -21.02 18.41 -23.15
N ASN A 101 -21.88 17.69 -23.86
CA ASN A 101 -21.65 16.28 -24.16
C ASN A 101 -20.72 16.11 -25.36
N HIS A 102 -19.49 15.66 -25.12
CA HIS A 102 -18.53 15.29 -26.16
C HIS A 102 -18.57 13.78 -26.42
N PRO A 103 -18.34 13.31 -27.67
CA PRO A 103 -18.40 11.88 -27.99
C PRO A 103 -17.17 11.08 -27.49
N GLY A 104 -16.10 11.76 -27.06
CA GLY A 104 -14.79 11.17 -26.81
C GLY A 104 -14.01 10.85 -28.10
N LEU A 105 -12.69 10.70 -27.97
CA LEU A 105 -11.79 10.30 -29.04
C LEU A 105 -11.11 8.98 -28.63
N PHE A 106 -11.03 8.01 -29.53
CA PHE A 106 -10.62 6.63 -29.17
C PHE A 106 -9.65 6.01 -30.18
N TYR A 107 -8.80 5.13 -29.68
CA TYR A 107 -8.12 4.04 -30.40
C TYR A 107 -8.53 2.71 -29.74
N THR A 108 -8.19 1.55 -30.32
CA THR A 108 -8.43 0.26 -29.65
C THR A 108 -7.15 -0.34 -29.06
N ASP A 109 -7.29 -1.27 -28.12
CA ASP A 109 -6.19 -2.08 -27.60
C ASP A 109 -5.65 -3.14 -28.60
N GLY A 110 -6.19 -3.20 -29.83
CA GLY A 110 -5.91 -4.26 -30.81
C GLY A 110 -6.51 -5.63 -30.46
N CYS A 111 -7.32 -5.70 -29.41
CA CYS A 111 -8.06 -6.88 -28.97
C CYS A 111 -9.59 -6.68 -28.91
N GLY A 112 -10.05 -5.45 -29.20
CA GLY A 112 -11.47 -5.11 -29.36
C GLY A 112 -12.02 -4.14 -28.31
N ASN A 113 -11.18 -3.65 -27.39
CA ASN A 113 -11.57 -2.71 -26.34
C ASN A 113 -11.20 -1.27 -26.75
N ASP A 114 -12.12 -0.34 -26.50
CA ASP A 114 -11.91 1.08 -26.77
C ASP A 114 -11.08 1.71 -25.65
N ILE A 115 -10.01 2.42 -26.03
CA ILE A 115 -9.16 3.21 -25.14
C ILE A 115 -9.30 4.67 -25.53
N SER A 116 -9.71 5.52 -24.60
CA SER A 116 -9.84 6.95 -24.86
C SER A 116 -8.47 7.60 -25.06
N PHE A 117 -8.45 8.70 -25.81
CA PHE A 117 -7.31 9.61 -25.84
C PHE A 117 -7.08 10.14 -24.42
N LYS A 118 -5.82 10.36 -24.07
CA LYS A 118 -5.42 10.97 -22.77
C LYS A 118 -4.49 12.14 -23.00
N LEU A 119 -4.41 12.98 -21.98
CA LEU A 119 -3.59 14.19 -21.93
C LEU A 119 -3.05 14.38 -20.51
N SER A 120 -2.17 15.35 -20.33
CA SER A 120 -1.58 15.66 -19.01
C SER A 120 -1.67 17.14 -18.68
N SER A 121 -1.51 17.50 -17.40
CA SER A 121 -1.24 18.88 -16.99
C SER A 121 0.03 18.91 -16.15
N ALA A 122 0.98 19.76 -16.52
CA ALA A 122 2.01 20.24 -15.62
C ALA A 122 1.47 21.44 -14.83
N LEU A 123 1.77 21.51 -13.55
CA LEU A 123 1.19 22.52 -12.65
C LEU A 123 2.13 22.96 -11.53
N PHE A 124 1.95 24.20 -11.10
CA PHE A 124 2.52 24.78 -9.89
C PHE A 124 1.41 25.09 -8.88
N SER A 125 1.59 24.69 -7.63
CA SER A 125 0.51 24.75 -6.65
C SER A 125 0.27 26.12 -5.98
N TRP A 126 1.18 27.10 -6.13
CA TRP A 126 1.20 28.28 -5.25
C TRP A 126 1.40 29.63 -5.97
N SER A 127 0.56 30.60 -5.62
CA SER A 127 0.57 31.97 -6.12
C SER A 127 1.51 32.84 -5.29
N ARG A 128 2.54 33.41 -5.91
CA ARG A 128 3.44 34.38 -5.26
C ARG A 128 2.82 35.76 -5.02
N PHE A 129 1.76 36.10 -5.76
CA PHE A 129 1.17 37.44 -5.71
C PHE A 129 0.36 37.66 -4.43
N ASN A 130 -0.35 36.62 -3.98
CA ASN A 130 -1.20 36.66 -2.78
C ASN A 130 -0.75 35.69 -1.67
N ASN A 131 0.19 34.77 -1.96
CA ASN A 131 0.60 33.67 -1.09
C ASN A 131 -0.53 32.65 -0.81
N GLU A 132 -1.12 32.10 -1.88
CA GLU A 132 -2.32 31.23 -1.85
C GLU A 132 -2.15 29.95 -2.71
N ASP A 133 -2.88 28.89 -2.36
CA ASP A 133 -3.00 27.65 -3.14
C ASP A 133 -3.86 27.87 -4.39
N MET A 134 -3.25 27.67 -5.56
CA MET A 134 -3.84 27.97 -6.87
C MET A 134 -4.88 26.94 -7.31
N HIS A 135 -5.04 25.82 -6.63
CA HIS A 135 -5.99 24.77 -6.99
C HIS A 135 -7.16 24.65 -5.98
N GLN A 136 -7.30 25.61 -5.06
CA GLN A 136 -8.49 25.76 -4.22
C GLN A 136 -9.75 26.08 -5.06
N PRO A 137 -10.89 25.40 -4.86
CA PRO A 137 -12.13 25.72 -5.56
C PRO A 137 -12.58 27.17 -5.31
N GLY A 138 -12.80 27.94 -6.39
CA GLY A 138 -13.36 29.29 -6.32
C GLY A 138 -12.37 30.45 -6.14
N ASN A 139 -11.07 30.17 -6.03
CA ASN A 139 -10.01 31.18 -5.83
C ASN A 139 -9.82 32.19 -6.99
N GLY A 140 -10.46 31.98 -8.14
CA GLY A 140 -10.48 32.92 -9.26
C GLY A 140 -9.24 32.93 -10.17
N TYR A 141 -8.21 32.12 -9.90
CA TYR A 141 -6.97 32.10 -10.70
C TYR A 141 -7.13 31.52 -12.13
N GLY A 142 -8.26 30.90 -12.45
CA GLY A 142 -8.51 30.28 -13.76
C GLY A 142 -7.77 28.95 -13.98
N THR A 143 -7.24 28.38 -12.91
CA THR A 143 -6.53 27.10 -12.81
C THR A 143 -7.48 25.94 -12.49
N VAL A 144 -7.08 24.72 -12.87
CA VAL A 144 -7.80 23.48 -12.51
C VAL A 144 -7.78 23.27 -11.00
N SER A 145 -8.86 22.80 -10.39
CA SER A 145 -8.95 22.59 -8.93
C SER A 145 -8.59 21.17 -8.50
N TRP A 146 -8.30 20.95 -7.21
CA TRP A 146 -7.90 19.64 -6.69
C TRP A 146 -8.87 18.48 -7.05
N PRO A 147 -10.21 18.59 -6.92
CA PRO A 147 -11.14 17.52 -7.32
C PRO A 147 -11.20 17.28 -8.84
N GLN A 148 -10.83 18.28 -9.65
CA GLN A 148 -10.78 18.18 -11.10
C GLN A 148 -9.51 17.45 -11.56
N LEU A 149 -8.37 17.75 -10.92
CA LEU A 149 -7.11 17.00 -11.07
C LEU A 149 -7.29 15.53 -10.66
N GLU A 150 -7.99 15.29 -9.55
CA GLU A 150 -8.33 13.96 -9.06
C GLU A 150 -9.08 13.13 -10.11
N LEU A 151 -10.19 13.68 -10.65
CA LEU A 151 -11.01 13.04 -11.68
C LEU A 151 -10.21 12.78 -12.97
N MET A 152 -9.34 13.71 -13.37
CA MET A 152 -8.41 13.52 -14.48
C MET A 152 -7.46 12.35 -14.24
N TYR A 153 -6.84 12.29 -13.06
CA TYR A 153 -5.85 11.26 -12.73
C TYR A 153 -6.47 9.86 -12.62
N GLN A 154 -7.68 9.75 -12.03
CA GLN A 154 -8.44 8.50 -11.97
C GLN A 154 -8.79 7.96 -13.37
N ASN A 155 -9.03 8.85 -14.34
CA ASN A 155 -9.26 8.51 -15.75
C ASN A 155 -7.95 8.46 -16.58
N GLY A 156 -6.79 8.33 -15.92
CA GLY A 156 -5.51 8.04 -16.55
C GLY A 156 -4.76 9.24 -17.13
N CYS A 157 -5.25 10.47 -16.99
CA CYS A 157 -4.53 11.67 -17.40
C CYS A 157 -3.29 11.92 -16.53
N GLY A 158 -2.28 12.60 -17.06
CA GLY A 158 -1.02 12.88 -16.36
C GLY A 158 -1.12 14.10 -15.45
N ILE A 159 -0.45 14.05 -14.31
CA ILE A 159 -0.18 15.22 -13.45
C ILE A 159 1.34 15.31 -13.30
N TYR A 160 1.93 16.43 -13.71
CA TYR A 160 3.37 16.65 -13.73
C TYR A 160 3.76 17.85 -12.86
N ASN A 161 4.97 17.81 -12.31
CA ASN A 161 5.48 18.87 -11.45
C ASN A 161 6.10 19.99 -12.31
N HIS A 162 5.60 21.23 -12.17
CA HIS A 162 6.12 22.43 -12.84
C HIS A 162 6.77 23.41 -11.84
N GLY A 163 7.40 22.89 -10.77
CA GLY A 163 7.83 23.67 -9.61
C GLY A 163 6.65 24.13 -8.75
N PHE A 164 6.90 24.70 -7.58
CA PHE A 164 5.83 25.13 -6.66
C PHE A 164 5.17 26.46 -7.08
N THR A 165 5.84 27.22 -7.96
CA THR A 165 5.41 28.55 -8.44
C THR A 165 5.86 28.74 -9.89
N SER A 166 5.14 29.54 -10.68
CA SER A 166 5.42 29.87 -12.10
C SER A 166 6.85 30.36 -12.44
N ASP A 167 7.55 30.94 -11.46
CA ASP A 167 8.86 31.56 -11.65
C ASP A 167 10.00 30.53 -11.83
N ALA A 168 10.92 30.82 -12.76
CA ALA A 168 12.18 30.09 -12.88
C ALA A 168 13.27 30.67 -11.96
N PHE A 169 13.93 29.83 -11.18
CA PHE A 169 14.97 30.24 -10.23
C PHE A 169 16.37 29.83 -10.68
N THR A 170 17.37 30.61 -10.26
CA THR A 170 18.79 30.27 -10.37
C THR A 170 19.41 29.80 -9.05
N ASP A 171 18.74 30.08 -7.92
CA ASP A 171 19.15 29.61 -6.59
C ASP A 171 18.87 28.12 -6.41
N LEU A 172 19.90 27.36 -6.01
CA LEU A 172 19.82 25.90 -5.90
C LEU A 172 18.94 25.43 -4.71
N PRO A 173 19.07 25.98 -3.48
CA PRO A 173 18.12 25.74 -2.40
C PRO A 173 16.66 25.99 -2.82
N PHE A 174 16.36 27.13 -3.47
CA PHE A 174 14.98 27.42 -3.89
C PHE A 174 14.50 26.46 -4.98
N MET A 175 15.30 26.16 -6.01
CA MET A 175 14.91 25.16 -7.04
C MET A 175 14.58 23.80 -6.41
N ARG A 176 15.40 23.35 -5.45
CA ARG A 176 15.20 22.09 -4.73
C ARG A 176 13.89 22.10 -3.95
N TYR A 177 13.66 23.13 -3.15
CA TYR A 177 12.41 23.34 -2.43
C TYR A 177 11.20 23.38 -3.36
N SER A 178 11.29 24.13 -4.46
CA SER A 178 10.23 24.26 -5.47
C SER A 178 9.81 22.90 -6.05
N ILE A 179 10.75 22.00 -6.31
CA ILE A 179 10.46 20.63 -6.76
C ILE A 179 9.81 19.82 -5.63
N GLN A 180 10.46 19.75 -4.47
CA GLN A 180 10.04 18.90 -3.34
C GLN A 180 8.68 19.28 -2.75
N ARG A 181 8.44 20.59 -2.55
CA ARG A 181 7.19 21.14 -2.00
C ARG A 181 6.03 20.93 -2.96
N ASN A 182 6.22 21.10 -4.27
CA ASN A 182 5.13 20.84 -5.21
C ASN A 182 4.75 19.35 -5.24
N GLU A 183 5.71 18.41 -5.20
CA GLU A 183 5.36 16.98 -5.09
C GLU A 183 4.63 16.65 -3.78
N SER A 184 5.17 17.08 -2.65
CA SER A 184 4.58 16.79 -1.33
C SER A 184 3.20 17.43 -1.16
N PHE A 185 2.99 18.64 -1.67
CA PHE A 185 1.69 19.32 -1.66
C PHE A 185 0.66 18.65 -2.58
N ILE A 186 1.03 18.28 -3.82
CA ILE A 186 0.18 17.48 -4.73
C ILE A 186 -0.21 16.15 -4.06
N ARG A 187 0.74 15.48 -3.40
CA ARG A 187 0.49 14.22 -2.71
C ARG A 187 -0.45 14.37 -1.51
N ARG A 188 -0.24 15.38 -0.66
CA ARG A 188 -1.15 15.76 0.46
C ARG A 188 -2.56 16.06 -0.03
N ARG A 189 -2.69 16.81 -1.13
CA ARG A 189 -3.99 17.27 -1.65
C ARG A 189 -4.80 16.18 -2.35
N LEU A 190 -4.16 15.18 -2.95
CA LEU A 190 -4.83 14.10 -3.70
C LEU A 190 -4.90 12.75 -2.95
N GLN A 191 -4.43 12.66 -1.71
CA GLN A 191 -4.33 11.39 -0.99
C GLN A 191 -5.66 10.71 -0.63
N ASN A 192 -6.74 11.50 -0.46
CA ASN A 192 -7.98 11.02 0.17
C ASN A 192 -8.69 9.93 -0.66
N THR A 193 -8.43 9.88 -1.97
CA THR A 193 -8.96 8.87 -2.90
C THR A 193 -7.86 8.15 -3.69
N ILE A 194 -6.60 8.61 -3.61
CA ILE A 194 -5.42 7.99 -4.21
C ILE A 194 -4.44 7.65 -3.07
N PRO A 195 -4.48 6.42 -2.51
CA PRO A 195 -3.69 6.06 -1.34
C PRO A 195 -2.19 6.36 -1.50
N GLY A 196 -1.67 7.21 -0.62
CA GLY A 196 -0.27 7.67 -0.65
C GLY A 196 0.05 8.83 -1.60
N GLY A 197 -0.99 9.41 -2.23
CA GLY A 197 -0.93 10.61 -3.07
C GLY A 197 -0.29 10.39 -4.45
N VAL A 198 -0.54 11.33 -5.37
CA VAL A 198 0.02 11.29 -6.73
C VAL A 198 1.53 11.60 -6.70
N ARG A 199 2.38 10.57 -6.79
CA ARG A 199 3.80 10.75 -7.09
C ARG A 199 3.99 11.24 -8.52
N THR A 200 4.50 12.45 -8.69
CA THR A 200 4.92 12.99 -9.98
C THR A 200 6.31 12.45 -10.34
N ARG A 201 6.44 11.67 -11.42
CA ARG A 201 7.75 11.17 -11.92
C ARG A 201 8.26 11.85 -13.20
N VAL A 202 7.43 12.73 -13.75
CA VAL A 202 7.75 13.66 -14.84
C VAL A 202 7.82 15.07 -14.26
N PHE A 203 8.91 15.78 -14.56
CA PHE A 203 9.08 17.20 -14.31
C PHE A 203 8.96 17.97 -15.63
N VAL A 204 8.43 19.18 -15.58
CA VAL A 204 8.44 20.11 -16.72
C VAL A 204 9.19 21.36 -16.29
N ASN A 205 10.20 21.77 -17.04
CA ASN A 205 11.09 22.85 -16.63
C ASN A 205 10.38 24.22 -16.71
N PRO A 206 10.21 24.96 -15.60
CA PRO A 206 9.61 26.29 -15.60
C PRO A 206 10.33 27.22 -16.57
N ASN A 207 9.58 27.87 -17.46
CA ASN A 207 10.11 28.74 -18.52
C ASN A 207 11.18 28.05 -19.41
N GLY A 208 11.20 26.71 -19.48
CA GLY A 208 12.20 25.91 -20.20
C GLY A 208 13.61 25.92 -19.57
N ALA A 209 13.77 26.43 -18.35
CA ALA A 209 15.08 26.67 -17.74
C ALA A 209 15.87 25.37 -17.48
N THR A 210 17.06 25.26 -18.07
CA THR A 210 17.84 24.01 -18.13
C THR A 210 18.51 23.62 -16.81
N ASN A 211 18.67 24.56 -15.89
CA ASN A 211 19.26 24.35 -14.57
C ASN A 211 18.37 23.53 -13.62
N TYR A 212 17.06 23.46 -13.86
CA TYR A 212 16.16 22.58 -13.10
C TYR A 212 16.42 21.09 -13.37
N THR A 213 16.79 20.70 -14.59
CA THR A 213 16.99 19.30 -15.00
C THR A 213 17.87 18.48 -14.03
N PRO A 214 19.12 18.90 -13.71
CA PRO A 214 19.96 18.16 -12.77
C PRO A 214 19.41 18.18 -11.33
N VAL A 215 18.62 19.18 -10.93
CA VAL A 215 17.99 19.23 -9.60
C VAL A 215 16.85 18.23 -9.50
N ALA A 216 15.95 18.21 -10.50
CA ALA A 216 14.85 17.24 -10.56
C ALA A 216 15.37 15.79 -10.57
N PHE A 217 16.44 15.50 -11.32
CA PHE A 217 17.09 14.20 -11.31
C PHE A 217 17.68 13.82 -9.94
N ASN A 218 18.26 14.77 -9.19
CA ASN A 218 18.74 14.53 -7.83
C ASN A 218 17.60 14.28 -6.83
N GLU A 219 16.42 14.86 -7.05
CA GLU A 219 15.20 14.59 -6.27
C GLU A 219 14.40 13.37 -6.78
N GLY A 220 14.98 12.57 -7.68
CA GLY A 220 14.42 11.27 -8.10
C GLY A 220 13.38 11.32 -9.24
N TYR A 221 13.31 12.43 -9.99
CA TYR A 221 12.55 12.48 -11.24
C TYR A 221 13.26 11.69 -12.33
N ARG A 222 12.48 10.98 -13.16
CA ARG A 222 13.01 10.10 -14.22
C ARG A 222 13.07 10.80 -15.57
N ALA A 223 12.15 11.75 -15.81
CA ALA A 223 12.11 12.54 -17.03
C ALA A 223 11.89 14.02 -16.72
N THR A 224 12.60 14.88 -17.45
CA THR A 224 12.37 16.33 -17.50
C THR A 224 11.99 16.74 -18.93
N PHE A 225 11.03 17.66 -19.08
CA PHE A 225 10.66 18.22 -20.38
C PHE A 225 11.01 19.69 -20.49
N ARG A 226 11.59 20.08 -21.63
CA ARG A 226 11.81 21.48 -22.04
C ARG A 226 11.52 21.66 -23.53
N MET A 227 11.30 22.89 -23.96
CA MET A 227 11.25 23.22 -25.40
C MET A 227 12.67 23.37 -25.95
N GLY A 228 12.94 22.77 -27.12
CA GLY A 228 14.23 22.85 -27.80
C GLY A 228 14.98 21.52 -27.79
N ALA A 229 15.80 21.30 -28.81
CA ALA A 229 16.39 20.01 -29.14
C ALA A 229 17.04 19.29 -27.94
N SER A 230 16.75 18.00 -27.84
CA SER A 230 17.37 17.03 -26.95
C SER A 230 18.01 15.93 -27.81
N ASP A 231 19.12 15.37 -27.34
CA ASP A 231 19.75 14.19 -27.96
C ASP A 231 18.86 12.93 -27.92
N VAL A 232 17.78 12.95 -27.12
CA VAL A 232 16.80 11.86 -27.01
C VAL A 232 15.59 12.06 -27.94
N ILE A 233 15.08 13.30 -28.06
CA ILE A 233 13.90 13.61 -28.90
C ILE A 233 14.23 14.76 -29.87
N PRO A 234 14.49 14.46 -31.16
CA PRO A 234 14.53 15.43 -32.24
C PRO A 234 13.20 16.19 -32.42
N ASN A 235 13.21 17.31 -33.16
CA ASN A 235 11.99 18.11 -33.40
C ASN A 235 10.95 17.36 -34.26
N ASP A 236 11.38 16.35 -35.01
CA ASP A 236 10.61 15.46 -35.87
C ASP A 236 10.26 14.11 -35.22
N GLY A 237 10.57 13.94 -33.92
CA GLY A 237 10.23 12.76 -33.13
C GLY A 237 11.37 11.75 -32.98
N VAL A 238 11.17 10.82 -32.05
CA VAL A 238 12.12 9.74 -31.75
C VAL A 238 11.59 8.39 -32.23
N ASN A 239 12.43 7.61 -32.90
CA ASN A 239 12.17 6.18 -33.11
C ASN A 239 12.46 5.44 -31.80
N VAL A 240 11.45 4.94 -31.10
CA VAL A 240 11.58 4.35 -29.74
C VAL A 240 12.39 3.06 -29.70
N ASN A 241 12.76 2.50 -30.85
CA ASN A 241 13.63 1.33 -30.99
C ASN A 241 15.11 1.72 -31.26
N ALA A 242 15.38 2.97 -31.62
CA ALA A 242 16.73 3.47 -31.89
C ALA A 242 17.43 4.01 -30.64
N PHE A 243 16.65 4.43 -29.63
CA PHE A 243 17.15 4.81 -28.30
C PHE A 243 17.00 3.63 -27.33
N SER A 244 18.05 3.35 -26.55
CA SER A 244 18.21 2.11 -25.78
C SER A 244 18.37 2.31 -24.26
N ASN A 245 18.16 3.53 -23.74
CA ASN A 245 18.34 3.86 -22.33
C ASN A 245 17.07 4.47 -21.71
N TRP A 246 15.89 3.97 -22.07
CA TRP A 246 14.61 4.43 -21.50
C TRP A 246 14.48 4.21 -19.98
N GLY A 247 15.45 3.51 -19.37
CA GLY A 247 15.56 3.33 -17.92
C GLY A 247 16.39 4.37 -17.17
N GLY A 248 17.14 5.23 -17.87
CA GLY A 248 17.96 6.28 -17.26
C GLY A 248 17.18 7.54 -16.87
N ASN A 249 17.91 8.59 -16.51
CA ASN A 249 17.36 9.95 -16.36
C ASN A 249 17.32 10.62 -17.74
N LEU A 250 16.15 11.13 -18.14
CA LEU A 250 15.87 11.56 -19.51
C LEU A 250 15.52 13.04 -19.58
N GLU A 251 16.33 13.84 -20.28
CA GLU A 251 15.95 15.21 -20.65
C GLU A 251 15.33 15.18 -22.05
N LEU A 252 14.07 15.61 -22.17
CA LEU A 252 13.21 15.38 -23.32
C LEU A 252 12.75 16.71 -23.94
N ASN A 253 12.72 16.75 -25.27
CA ASN A 253 12.17 17.85 -26.06
C ASN A 253 10.64 17.68 -26.21
N ARG A 254 9.95 18.77 -26.53
CA ARG A 254 8.52 18.84 -26.89
C ARG A 254 8.27 20.02 -27.83
N GLN A 255 7.31 19.92 -28.75
CA GLN A 255 6.94 21.05 -29.62
C GLN A 255 5.73 21.80 -29.07
N LEU A 256 5.80 23.12 -29.13
CA LEU A 256 4.67 24.02 -28.86
C LEU A 256 3.66 23.87 -30.01
N ALA A 257 2.43 23.46 -29.71
CA ALA A 257 1.40 23.06 -30.69
C ALA A 257 1.06 24.19 -31.67
N GLU A 258 1.08 25.42 -31.18
CA GLU A 258 0.90 26.70 -31.85
C GLU A 258 1.98 26.99 -32.90
N SER A 259 3.19 26.42 -32.73
CA SER A 259 4.33 26.64 -33.62
C SER A 259 4.45 25.60 -34.74
N VAL A 260 3.61 24.55 -34.73
CA VAL A 260 3.64 23.45 -35.69
C VAL A 260 2.25 23.22 -36.31
N ASN A 261 2.19 22.53 -37.45
CA ASN A 261 0.91 21.99 -37.93
C ASN A 261 0.74 20.59 -37.35
N VAL A 262 -0.10 20.45 -36.32
CA VAL A 262 -0.27 19.20 -35.54
C VAL A 262 -0.78 18.04 -36.42
N GLN A 263 -1.65 18.30 -37.40
CA GLN A 263 -2.09 17.29 -38.38
C GLN A 263 -0.93 16.82 -39.26
N GLN A 264 -0.12 17.75 -39.77
CA GLN A 264 1.04 17.42 -40.61
C GLN A 264 2.11 16.66 -39.81
N LEU A 265 2.34 17.02 -38.55
CA LEU A 265 3.26 16.32 -37.65
C LEU A 265 2.80 14.87 -37.43
N ALA A 266 1.52 14.65 -37.11
CA ALA A 266 0.95 13.30 -37.01
C ALA A 266 1.10 12.51 -38.32
N ASN A 267 0.86 13.15 -39.48
CA ASN A 267 1.03 12.53 -40.79
C ASN A 267 2.51 12.16 -41.08
N GLN A 268 3.47 12.96 -40.64
CA GLN A 268 4.91 12.69 -40.78
C GLN A 268 5.34 11.52 -39.90
N LEU A 269 4.94 11.51 -38.62
CA LEU A 269 5.21 10.42 -37.68
C LEU A 269 4.61 9.08 -38.17
N ALA A 270 3.38 9.12 -38.69
CA ALA A 270 2.71 7.96 -39.28
C ALA A 270 3.42 7.46 -40.55
N ALA A 271 3.84 8.37 -41.45
CA ALA A 271 4.55 8.01 -42.68
C ALA A 271 5.88 7.31 -42.37
N VAL A 272 6.74 7.91 -41.54
CA VAL A 272 8.03 7.32 -41.14
C VAL A 272 7.86 5.99 -40.40
N SER A 273 6.74 5.82 -39.66
CA SER A 273 6.44 4.54 -38.98
C SER A 273 5.88 3.45 -39.91
N ASN A 274 5.46 3.79 -41.13
CA ASN A 274 5.14 2.80 -42.17
C ASN A 274 6.42 2.26 -42.83
N ASP A 275 7.49 3.05 -42.89
CA ASP A 275 8.82 2.63 -43.36
C ASP A 275 9.60 1.78 -42.33
N GLY A 276 8.97 1.40 -41.21
CA GLY A 276 9.50 0.45 -40.22
C GLY A 276 10.05 1.07 -38.93
N ALA A 277 9.99 2.39 -38.77
CA ALA A 277 10.24 3.03 -37.48
C ALA A 277 9.04 2.86 -36.53
N ASN A 278 9.23 3.23 -35.25
CA ASN A 278 8.13 3.47 -34.32
C ASN A 278 8.30 4.83 -33.67
N MET A 279 7.67 5.85 -34.25
CA MET A 279 7.90 7.23 -33.85
C MET A 279 7.06 7.63 -32.62
N TRP A 280 7.63 8.40 -31.70
CA TRP A 280 6.90 9.14 -30.66
C TRP A 280 7.23 10.64 -30.77
N MET A 281 6.23 11.50 -30.58
CA MET A 281 6.43 12.91 -30.30
C MET A 281 5.52 13.43 -29.17
N PRO A 282 6.06 14.17 -28.19
CA PRO A 282 5.27 14.98 -27.26
C PRO A 282 5.05 16.41 -27.79
N ILE A 283 3.83 16.90 -27.63
CA ILE A 283 3.41 18.27 -27.95
C ILE A 283 2.77 18.94 -26.72
N PHE A 284 2.82 20.27 -26.64
CA PHE A 284 2.26 21.01 -25.50
C PHE A 284 1.70 22.39 -25.88
N THR A 285 0.94 22.98 -24.97
CA THR A 285 0.45 24.37 -24.99
C THR A 285 0.40 24.90 -23.55
N HIS A 286 0.11 26.18 -23.35
CA HIS A 286 -0.28 26.71 -22.04
C HIS A 286 -1.82 26.81 -21.91
N ARG A 287 -2.55 27.02 -23.02
CA ARG A 287 -4.02 27.21 -23.05
C ARG A 287 -4.68 26.65 -24.31
N ILE A 288 -5.70 25.82 -24.11
CA ILE A 288 -6.54 25.21 -25.15
C ILE A 288 -7.61 26.20 -25.71
N ILE A 289 -7.94 27.27 -24.97
CA ILE A 289 -8.89 28.28 -25.43
C ILE A 289 -8.19 29.43 -26.16
N GLU A 290 -7.06 29.89 -25.65
CA GLU A 290 -6.42 31.16 -26.03
C GLU A 290 -5.19 30.96 -26.93
N ASP A 291 -4.18 30.21 -26.48
CA ASP A 291 -2.90 30.08 -27.18
C ASP A 291 -2.99 29.11 -28.37
N TYR A 292 -3.48 27.88 -28.14
CA TYR A 292 -3.80 26.89 -29.18
C TYR A 292 -5.33 26.85 -29.37
N PRO A 293 -5.92 27.69 -30.23
CA PRO A 293 -7.33 28.07 -30.08
C PRO A 293 -8.28 26.89 -30.26
N GLN A 294 -9.33 26.83 -29.44
CA GLN A 294 -10.24 25.69 -29.30
C GLN A 294 -10.73 25.07 -30.63
N ASN A 295 -11.00 25.89 -31.66
CA ASN A 295 -11.41 25.41 -32.98
C ASN A 295 -10.29 24.65 -33.74
N ALA A 296 -9.03 25.06 -33.58
CA ALA A 296 -7.87 24.36 -34.14
C ALA A 296 -7.59 23.07 -33.37
N PHE A 297 -7.56 23.13 -32.02
CA PHE A 297 -7.46 21.96 -31.15
C PHE A 297 -8.52 20.90 -31.47
N PHE A 298 -9.80 21.29 -31.58
CA PHE A 298 -10.88 20.40 -31.99
C PHE A 298 -10.71 19.88 -33.42
N SER A 299 -10.30 20.72 -34.38
CA SER A 299 -10.04 20.30 -35.77
C SER A 299 -8.97 19.21 -35.83
N ASP A 300 -7.82 19.46 -35.20
CA ASP A 300 -6.62 18.64 -35.35
C ASP A 300 -6.77 17.28 -34.68
N PHE A 301 -7.33 17.23 -33.46
CA PHE A 301 -7.53 15.96 -32.76
C PHE A 301 -8.73 15.15 -33.31
N ASN A 302 -9.78 15.79 -33.86
CA ASN A 302 -10.79 15.05 -34.63
C ASN A 302 -10.19 14.46 -35.92
N TYR A 303 -9.31 15.18 -36.62
CA TYR A 303 -8.58 14.65 -37.78
C TYR A 303 -7.70 13.45 -37.40
N ILE A 304 -6.93 13.55 -36.31
CA ILE A 304 -6.08 12.47 -35.81
C ILE A 304 -6.92 11.24 -35.41
N ALA A 305 -8.01 11.42 -34.67
CA ALA A 305 -8.88 10.33 -34.24
C ALA A 305 -9.61 9.64 -35.40
N SER A 306 -10.03 10.39 -36.42
CA SER A 306 -10.69 9.84 -37.61
C SER A 306 -9.72 9.22 -38.63
N THR A 307 -8.45 9.66 -38.66
CA THR A 307 -7.44 9.13 -39.60
C THR A 307 -6.65 7.96 -39.01
N TYR A 308 -6.28 8.02 -37.72
CA TYR A 308 -5.35 7.09 -37.08
C TYR A 308 -5.88 6.42 -35.82
N GLY A 309 -6.97 6.92 -35.22
CA GLY A 309 -7.69 6.27 -34.14
C GLY A 309 -8.61 5.15 -34.62
N LYS A 310 -9.52 4.71 -33.73
CA LYS A 310 -10.41 3.54 -33.89
C LYS A 310 -11.20 3.52 -35.21
N ASN A 311 -11.66 4.69 -35.67
CA ASN A 311 -12.49 4.81 -36.86
C ASN A 311 -11.66 5.01 -38.16
N GLY A 312 -10.33 5.08 -38.04
CA GLY A 312 -9.38 5.20 -39.14
C GLY A 312 -8.48 3.97 -39.23
N GLN A 313 -7.15 4.18 -39.22
CA GLN A 313 -6.15 3.12 -39.31
C GLN A 313 -5.89 2.36 -37.98
N ASP A 314 -6.43 2.84 -36.86
CA ASP A 314 -6.20 2.36 -35.50
C ASP A 314 -4.73 2.03 -35.15
N ASN A 315 -3.81 2.90 -35.58
CA ASN A 315 -2.36 2.71 -35.49
C ASN A 315 -1.62 3.82 -34.71
N ILE A 316 -2.34 4.79 -34.15
CA ILE A 316 -1.81 5.74 -33.16
C ILE A 316 -1.96 5.21 -31.73
N TRP A 317 -0.98 5.51 -30.87
CA TRP A 317 -1.11 5.48 -29.41
C TRP A 317 -1.17 6.92 -28.90
N MET A 318 -2.36 7.43 -28.59
CA MET A 318 -2.56 8.78 -28.07
C MET A 318 -2.74 8.75 -26.55
N THR A 319 -1.68 8.99 -25.78
CA THR A 319 -1.73 8.93 -24.31
C THR A 319 -0.72 9.87 -23.65
N THR A 320 -0.56 9.77 -22.32
CA THR A 320 0.37 10.58 -21.54
C THR A 320 1.83 10.16 -21.76
N GLU A 321 2.73 11.14 -21.65
CA GLU A 321 4.19 10.94 -21.64
C GLU A 321 4.60 9.92 -20.58
N GLU A 322 4.00 9.99 -19.38
CA GLU A 322 4.22 9.04 -18.30
C GLU A 322 3.87 7.60 -18.68
N GLU A 323 2.74 7.34 -19.34
CA GLU A 323 2.37 5.98 -19.76
C GLU A 323 3.33 5.44 -20.82
N ILE A 324 3.78 6.29 -21.75
CA ILE A 324 4.77 5.94 -22.79
C ILE A 324 6.11 5.62 -22.15
N LEU A 325 6.61 6.47 -21.26
CA LEU A 325 7.88 6.27 -20.56
C LEU A 325 7.85 5.04 -19.65
N ASN A 326 6.74 4.81 -18.93
CA ASN A 326 6.54 3.60 -18.12
C ASN A 326 6.54 2.35 -19.01
N TYR A 327 5.85 2.35 -20.16
CA TYR A 327 5.87 1.23 -21.11
C TYR A 327 7.26 0.97 -21.67
N LEU A 328 8.00 2.00 -22.11
CA LEU A 328 9.33 1.83 -22.70
C LEU A 328 10.34 1.31 -21.67
N HIS A 329 10.25 1.78 -20.42
CA HIS A 329 11.00 1.22 -19.30
C HIS A 329 10.68 -0.26 -19.08
N VAL A 330 9.39 -0.62 -18.98
CA VAL A 330 8.94 -2.00 -18.76
C VAL A 330 9.35 -2.92 -19.91
N ARG A 331 9.16 -2.45 -21.15
CA ARG A 331 9.54 -3.13 -22.39
C ARG A 331 11.02 -3.46 -22.40
N ASP A 332 11.90 -2.51 -22.08
CA ASP A 332 13.35 -2.71 -22.23
C ASP A 332 13.94 -3.55 -21.09
N ALA A 333 13.50 -3.32 -19.85
CA ALA A 333 13.93 -4.07 -18.68
C ALA A 333 13.34 -5.51 -18.58
N THR A 334 12.48 -5.90 -19.51
CA THR A 334 11.84 -7.23 -19.57
C THR A 334 12.52 -8.16 -20.57
N THR A 335 13.08 -9.28 -20.11
CA THR A 335 13.36 -10.45 -20.97
C THR A 335 12.10 -11.31 -21.09
N VAL A 336 11.79 -11.75 -22.31
CA VAL A 336 10.71 -12.67 -22.62
C VAL A 336 11.32 -13.94 -23.22
N SER A 337 11.01 -15.09 -22.65
CA SER A 337 11.51 -16.40 -23.07
C SER A 337 10.34 -17.31 -23.39
N HIS A 338 10.45 -18.17 -24.41
CA HIS A 338 9.39 -19.12 -24.74
C HIS A 338 9.92 -20.51 -25.09
N ILE A 339 9.11 -21.53 -24.79
CA ILE A 339 9.40 -22.94 -25.07
C ILE A 339 8.18 -23.55 -25.75
N VAL A 340 8.38 -24.19 -26.91
CA VAL A 340 7.34 -24.90 -27.66
C VAL A 340 7.50 -26.41 -27.46
N SER A 341 6.40 -27.09 -27.13
CA SER A 341 6.33 -28.55 -26.96
C SER A 341 5.05 -29.09 -27.60
N GLY A 342 5.18 -29.73 -28.76
CA GLY A 342 4.04 -30.25 -29.53
C GLY A 342 3.10 -29.12 -29.97
N THR A 343 1.82 -29.20 -29.57
CA THR A 343 0.77 -28.21 -29.90
C THR A 343 0.67 -27.08 -28.86
N THR A 344 1.70 -26.84 -28.05
CA THR A 344 1.62 -25.92 -26.92
C THR A 344 2.92 -25.14 -26.73
N MET A 345 2.81 -23.86 -26.35
CA MET A 345 3.92 -22.98 -25.99
C MET A 345 3.69 -22.39 -24.61
N LEU A 346 4.76 -22.34 -23.82
CA LEU A 346 4.88 -21.62 -22.56
C LEU A 346 5.71 -20.35 -22.82
N ILE A 347 5.23 -19.18 -22.37
CA ILE A 347 5.98 -17.92 -22.34
C ILE A 347 6.25 -17.56 -20.87
N THR A 348 7.52 -17.27 -20.56
CA THR A 348 8.01 -16.83 -19.25
C THR A 348 8.75 -15.50 -19.36
N PHE A 349 9.01 -14.88 -18.21
CA PHE A 349 9.43 -13.49 -18.12
C PHE A 349 10.50 -13.34 -17.03
N SER A 350 11.65 -12.70 -17.31
CA SER A 350 12.72 -12.45 -16.30
C SER A 350 13.39 -11.07 -16.49
N GLY A 351 13.78 -10.39 -15.40
CA GLY A 351 14.28 -9.00 -15.44
C GLY A 351 14.03 -8.22 -14.14
N GLN A 352 14.31 -6.90 -14.11
CA GLN A 352 14.17 -6.04 -12.92
C GLN A 352 13.58 -4.67 -13.30
N ILE A 353 12.48 -4.27 -12.65
CA ILE A 353 11.73 -3.04 -12.96
C ILE A 353 11.43 -2.29 -11.64
N PRO A 354 11.46 -0.94 -11.60
CA PRO A 354 11.22 -0.16 -10.39
C PRO A 354 9.80 -0.29 -9.82
N THR A 355 9.70 -0.25 -8.51
CA THR A 355 8.45 -0.42 -7.75
C THR A 355 7.75 0.90 -7.40
N ASP A 356 8.04 1.97 -8.16
CA ASP A 356 7.54 3.34 -7.92
C ASP A 356 6.92 4.01 -9.17
N MET A 357 6.55 3.21 -10.17
CA MET A 357 5.92 3.69 -11.40
C MET A 357 4.38 3.65 -11.30
N ARG A 358 3.70 4.45 -12.12
CA ARG A 358 2.23 4.48 -12.16
C ARG A 358 1.65 3.27 -12.90
N TYR A 359 2.27 2.89 -14.01
CA TYR A 359 1.82 1.85 -14.93
C TYR A 359 2.87 0.74 -15.08
N TYR A 360 2.41 -0.50 -15.22
CA TYR A 360 3.26 -1.65 -15.56
C TYR A 360 2.69 -2.40 -16.77
N PRO A 361 2.89 -1.90 -18.01
CA PRO A 361 2.26 -2.49 -19.19
C PRO A 361 3.28 -3.13 -20.15
N LEU A 362 2.91 -4.26 -20.75
CA LEU A 362 3.70 -4.91 -21.79
C LEU A 362 2.80 -5.49 -22.88
N SER A 363 3.11 -5.24 -24.16
CA SER A 363 2.40 -5.87 -25.28
C SER A 363 3.33 -6.85 -25.98
N LEU A 364 2.81 -8.03 -26.32
CA LEU A 364 3.50 -9.09 -27.05
C LEU A 364 2.81 -9.36 -28.38
N VAL A 365 3.59 -9.48 -29.45
CA VAL A 365 3.16 -10.00 -30.75
C VAL A 365 3.67 -11.43 -30.87
N ILE A 366 2.78 -12.35 -31.21
CA ILE A 366 3.09 -13.76 -31.48
C ILE A 366 2.83 -14.02 -32.96
N GLN A 367 3.75 -14.69 -33.63
CA GLN A 367 3.57 -15.20 -34.99
C GLN A 367 3.98 -16.68 -35.04
N ALA A 368 3.05 -17.55 -35.45
CA ALA A 368 3.28 -18.96 -35.68
C ALA A 368 3.27 -19.27 -37.18
N GLU A 369 4.13 -20.20 -37.59
CA GLU A 369 4.14 -20.76 -38.93
C GLU A 369 3.38 -22.08 -38.98
N ASN A 370 2.52 -22.23 -40.00
CA ASN A 370 1.77 -23.44 -40.31
C ASN A 370 0.84 -23.99 -39.20
N ALA A 371 0.52 -23.21 -38.16
CA ALA A 371 -0.49 -23.55 -37.16
C ALA A 371 -1.28 -22.32 -36.70
N ASN A 372 -2.52 -22.52 -36.25
CA ASN A 372 -3.39 -21.48 -35.72
C ASN A 372 -3.49 -21.58 -34.20
N ILE A 373 -3.55 -20.45 -33.51
CA ILE A 373 -3.69 -20.36 -32.06
C ILE A 373 -5.12 -20.72 -31.65
N THR A 374 -5.28 -21.75 -30.81
CA THR A 374 -6.58 -22.27 -30.36
C THR A 374 -6.98 -21.79 -28.97
N VAL A 375 -6.00 -21.52 -28.10
CA VAL A 375 -6.21 -21.01 -26.73
C VAL A 375 -5.05 -20.10 -26.36
N ILE A 376 -5.34 -18.97 -25.70
CA ILE A 376 -4.40 -18.17 -24.93
C ILE A 376 -4.89 -18.18 -23.48
N ASN A 377 -4.01 -18.40 -22.52
CA ASN A 377 -4.32 -18.39 -21.09
C ASN A 377 -3.18 -17.68 -20.33
N ILE A 378 -3.50 -16.60 -19.63
CA ILE A 378 -2.54 -15.70 -18.99
C ILE A 378 -2.65 -15.87 -17.48
N ILE A 379 -1.54 -16.15 -16.81
CA ILE A 379 -1.51 -16.38 -15.36
C ILE A 379 -0.82 -15.20 -14.66
N GLY A 380 -1.57 -14.52 -13.79
CA GLY A 380 -1.14 -13.30 -13.10
C GLY A 380 -1.45 -12.01 -13.86
N GLY A 381 -1.25 -10.88 -13.19
CA GLY A 381 -1.61 -9.54 -13.65
C GLY A 381 -3.10 -9.23 -13.67
N THR A 382 -3.42 -8.00 -14.08
CA THR A 382 -4.74 -7.38 -14.06
C THR A 382 -5.07 -6.78 -15.42
N ASN A 383 -6.34 -6.85 -15.83
CA ASN A 383 -6.84 -6.24 -17.08
C ASN A 383 -6.06 -6.64 -18.36
N ASN A 384 -5.53 -7.88 -18.39
CA ASN A 384 -4.87 -8.44 -19.56
C ASN A 384 -5.89 -8.68 -20.71
N THR A 385 -5.52 -8.40 -21.96
CA THR A 385 -6.37 -8.62 -23.15
C THR A 385 -5.59 -9.36 -24.25
N HIS A 386 -6.28 -10.09 -25.12
CA HIS A 386 -5.62 -10.77 -26.25
C HIS A 386 -6.55 -10.96 -27.46
N SER A 387 -5.96 -11.11 -28.64
CA SER A 387 -6.65 -11.44 -29.90
C SER A 387 -5.99 -12.63 -30.61
N GLY A 388 -6.27 -12.87 -31.89
CA GLY A 388 -5.60 -13.90 -32.69
C GLY A 388 -6.06 -15.36 -32.51
N THR A 389 -7.06 -15.63 -31.66
CA THR A 389 -7.64 -16.98 -31.57
C THR A 389 -8.31 -17.37 -32.89
N GLY A 390 -7.94 -18.53 -33.44
CA GLY A 390 -8.31 -18.98 -34.79
C GLY A 390 -7.42 -18.44 -35.91
N GLN A 391 -6.32 -17.74 -35.59
CA GLN A 391 -5.37 -17.16 -36.55
C GLN A 391 -3.95 -17.65 -36.25
N ASN A 392 -3.02 -17.46 -37.19
CA ASN A 392 -1.61 -17.83 -37.01
C ASN A 392 -0.76 -16.74 -36.33
N ASN A 393 -1.39 -15.65 -35.86
CA ASN A 393 -0.76 -14.60 -35.07
C ASN A 393 -1.68 -14.16 -33.93
N ALA A 394 -1.12 -13.46 -32.95
CA ALA A 394 -1.86 -12.86 -31.84
C ALA A 394 -1.18 -11.60 -31.31
N LEU A 395 -1.99 -10.66 -30.82
CA LEU A 395 -1.57 -9.63 -29.88
C LEU A 395 -1.99 -10.08 -28.48
N ILE A 396 -1.10 -9.90 -27.50
CA ILE A 396 -1.42 -10.02 -26.07
C ILE A 396 -1.00 -8.72 -25.38
N ASN A 397 -1.90 -8.09 -24.66
CA ASN A 397 -1.62 -6.94 -23.81
C ASN A 397 -1.66 -7.38 -22.34
N LEU A 398 -0.62 -7.02 -21.61
CA LEU A 398 -0.41 -7.34 -20.22
C LEU A 398 -0.41 -6.06 -19.39
N SER A 399 -0.97 -6.14 -18.20
CA SER A 399 -0.87 -5.10 -17.17
C SER A 399 -0.84 -5.75 -15.79
N TRP A 400 -0.24 -5.09 -14.82
CA TRP A 400 -0.31 -5.47 -13.41
C TRP A 400 -0.12 -4.21 -12.55
N ASP A 401 -0.26 -4.32 -11.22
CA ASP A 401 0.35 -3.33 -10.34
C ASP A 401 1.69 -3.88 -9.81
N GLY A 402 2.74 -3.06 -9.91
CA GLY A 402 4.09 -3.36 -9.44
C GLY A 402 4.57 -2.39 -8.36
N LYS A 403 3.70 -1.52 -7.85
CA LYS A 403 4.02 -0.55 -6.80
C LYS A 403 4.34 -1.26 -5.49
N ALA A 404 5.42 -0.87 -4.84
CA ALA A 404 5.66 -1.23 -3.45
C ALA A 404 4.72 -0.43 -2.54
N SER A 405 4.18 -1.08 -1.51
CA SER A 405 3.40 -0.43 -0.45
C SER A 405 4.26 0.60 0.30
N VAL A 406 3.95 1.89 0.16
CA VAL A 406 4.66 2.97 0.86
C VAL A 406 4.17 3.06 2.30
N ASN A 407 5.02 2.80 3.28
CA ASN A 407 4.71 3.13 4.67
C ASN A 407 4.73 4.66 4.84
N LEU A 408 3.54 5.26 5.00
CA LEU A 408 3.40 6.71 5.13
C LEU A 408 4.01 7.25 6.43
N PHE A 409 4.01 6.47 7.51
CA PHE A 409 4.66 6.89 8.76
C PHE A 409 6.18 6.98 8.60
N GLU A 410 6.82 5.95 8.03
CA GLU A 410 8.27 5.99 7.73
C GLU A 410 8.63 7.13 6.77
N LEU A 411 7.78 7.40 5.77
CA LEU A 411 7.97 8.52 4.85
C LEU A 411 7.90 9.87 5.59
N ALA A 412 6.86 10.11 6.39
CA ALA A 412 6.71 11.34 7.16
C ALA A 412 7.85 11.52 8.17
N GLU A 413 8.15 10.49 8.97
CA GLU A 413 9.30 10.44 9.89
C GLU A 413 10.60 10.81 9.18
N SER A 414 10.89 10.25 8.00
CA SER A 414 12.13 10.53 7.26
C SER A 414 12.28 12.01 6.87
N HIS A 415 11.18 12.70 6.55
CA HIS A 415 11.20 14.13 6.25
C HIS A 415 11.25 14.99 7.52
N VAL A 416 10.59 14.58 8.61
CA VAL A 416 10.69 15.26 9.92
C VAL A 416 12.14 15.22 10.43
N VAL A 417 12.82 14.07 10.34
CA VAL A 417 14.23 13.94 10.72
C VAL A 417 15.14 14.86 9.89
N VAL A 418 14.85 15.08 8.61
CA VAL A 418 15.59 16.04 7.77
C VAL A 418 15.34 17.49 8.21
N ALA A 419 14.12 17.83 8.63
CA ALA A 419 13.81 19.14 9.20
C ALA A 419 14.47 19.36 10.58
N GLU A 420 14.49 18.35 11.45
CA GLU A 420 15.18 18.42 12.75
C GLU A 420 16.70 18.56 12.61
N GLN A 421 17.31 17.84 11.65
CA GLN A 421 18.75 17.94 11.35
C GLN A 421 19.13 19.25 10.64
N SER A 422 18.18 19.88 9.94
CA SER A 422 18.39 21.09 9.15
C SER A 422 17.12 21.95 9.16
N PRO A 423 16.88 22.74 10.23
CA PRO A 423 15.62 23.45 10.47
C PRO A 423 15.51 24.72 9.60
N THR A 424 15.43 24.49 8.29
CA THR A 424 15.09 25.50 7.29
C THR A 424 13.59 25.44 7.01
N GLU A 425 13.00 26.60 6.70
CA GLU A 425 11.60 26.73 6.32
C GLU A 425 11.21 25.76 5.19
N TYR A 426 12.11 25.58 4.22
CA TYR A 426 11.93 24.64 3.10
C TYR A 426 11.79 23.18 3.54
N ASN A 427 12.66 22.70 4.45
CA ASN A 427 12.58 21.32 4.95
C ASN A 427 11.34 21.12 5.83
N GLY A 428 11.03 22.09 6.70
CA GLY A 428 9.86 22.02 7.57
C GLY A 428 8.54 21.97 6.81
N LEU A 429 8.38 22.82 5.79
CA LEU A 429 7.16 22.83 4.96
C LEU A 429 6.97 21.53 4.17
N VAL A 430 8.04 20.96 3.59
CA VAL A 430 8.00 19.65 2.92
C VAL A 430 7.68 18.52 3.92
N ALA A 431 8.24 18.56 5.13
CA ALA A 431 7.95 17.56 6.16
C ALA A 431 6.50 17.65 6.67
N MET A 432 6.01 18.86 6.90
CA MET A 432 4.63 19.16 7.31
C MET A 432 3.62 18.57 6.32
N ASP A 433 3.85 18.67 5.01
CA ASP A 433 2.95 18.05 4.03
C ASP A 433 2.84 16.53 4.22
N TYR A 434 3.95 15.85 4.47
CA TYR A 434 3.94 14.41 4.76
C TYR A 434 3.35 14.06 6.14
N VAL A 435 3.44 14.96 7.13
CA VAL A 435 2.72 14.78 8.42
C VAL A 435 1.21 14.95 8.25
N PHE A 436 0.76 15.88 7.40
CA PHE A 436 -0.63 15.97 6.94
C PHE A 436 -1.06 14.77 6.08
N MET A 437 -0.14 13.90 5.64
CA MET A 437 -0.48 12.64 4.97
C MET A 437 -0.76 11.47 5.91
N LEU A 438 -0.74 11.70 7.22
CA LEU A 438 -1.08 10.68 8.21
C LEU A 438 -2.55 10.80 8.68
N PRO A 439 -3.21 9.67 8.98
CA PRO A 439 -4.48 9.68 9.67
C PRO A 439 -4.33 10.30 11.06
N GLU A 440 -5.43 10.79 11.62
CA GLU A 440 -5.43 11.43 12.93
C GLU A 440 -5.23 10.42 14.05
N GLY A 441 -4.46 10.83 15.07
CA GLY A 441 -4.02 9.95 16.15
C GLY A 441 -2.53 10.13 16.50
N PRO A 442 -2.00 9.29 17.41
CA PRO A 442 -0.72 9.54 18.09
C PRO A 442 0.50 9.63 17.17
N GLN A 443 0.50 8.97 16.01
CA GLN A 443 1.61 9.05 15.04
C GLN A 443 1.68 10.41 14.34
N ARG A 444 0.55 10.93 13.85
CA ARG A 444 0.48 12.27 13.26
C ARG A 444 0.80 13.34 14.30
N GLU A 445 0.22 13.21 15.49
CA GLU A 445 0.41 14.22 16.54
C GLU A 445 1.84 14.23 17.11
N GLY A 446 2.46 13.07 17.27
CA GLY A 446 3.88 12.98 17.66
C GLY A 446 4.84 13.62 16.65
N LEU A 447 4.56 13.51 15.35
CA LEU A 447 5.35 14.18 14.31
C LEU A 447 5.03 15.68 14.18
N LYS A 448 3.76 16.08 14.33
CA LYS A 448 3.35 17.49 14.40
C LYS A 448 4.09 18.21 15.53
N ASN A 449 4.05 17.69 16.76
CA ASN A 449 4.71 18.32 17.90
C ASN A 449 6.24 18.45 17.72
N ARG A 450 6.89 17.48 17.08
CA ARG A 450 8.32 17.56 16.73
C ARG A 450 8.63 18.69 15.74
N LEU A 451 7.83 18.84 14.68
CA LEU A 451 7.96 19.96 13.75
C LEU A 451 7.65 21.31 14.41
N CYS A 452 6.60 21.38 15.24
CA CYS A 452 6.19 22.63 15.90
C CYS A 452 7.14 23.08 17.01
N ALA A 453 8.01 22.20 17.52
CA ALA A 453 9.13 22.58 18.36
C ALA A 453 10.24 23.35 17.60
N LEU A 454 10.25 23.31 16.25
CA LEU A 454 11.19 24.05 15.40
C LEU A 454 10.70 25.50 15.20
N THR A 455 10.74 26.31 16.26
CA THR A 455 10.19 27.69 16.32
C THR A 455 10.86 28.72 15.38
N SER A 456 11.73 28.29 14.47
CA SER A 456 12.37 29.09 13.43
C SER A 456 11.71 28.93 12.05
N ILE A 457 10.60 28.20 11.97
CA ILE A 457 9.90 27.83 10.73
C ILE A 457 8.46 28.35 10.77
N ASN A 458 8.06 29.09 9.74
CA ASN A 458 6.67 29.47 9.53
C ASN A 458 5.97 28.31 8.79
N TYR A 459 5.10 27.59 9.48
CA TYR A 459 4.29 26.53 8.89
C TYR A 459 2.99 27.09 8.27
N ASP A 460 2.26 26.27 7.51
CA ASP A 460 0.91 26.64 7.04
C ASP A 460 0.01 26.99 8.26
N PRO A 461 -0.89 27.99 8.15
CA PRO A 461 -1.88 28.31 9.20
C PRO A 461 -2.62 27.08 9.72
N GLY A 462 -2.97 27.10 11.01
CA GLY A 462 -3.56 25.95 11.71
C GLY A 462 -2.64 24.74 11.96
N PHE A 463 -1.46 24.58 11.32
CA PHE A 463 -0.66 23.35 11.49
C PHE A 463 -0.16 23.18 12.94
N CYS A 464 0.49 24.22 13.49
CA CYS A 464 1.04 24.21 14.84
C CYS A 464 0.09 24.77 15.92
N THR A 465 -1.12 25.15 15.55
CA THR A 465 -2.17 25.50 16.50
C THR A 465 -2.62 24.23 17.22
N SER A 466 -2.72 24.28 18.55
CA SER A 466 -3.46 23.29 19.33
C SER A 466 -4.88 23.84 19.53
N CYS A 467 -5.89 23.01 19.30
CA CYS A 467 -7.30 23.43 19.32
C CYS A 467 -8.01 22.73 20.46
N ASP A 468 -7.67 23.14 21.68
CA ASP A 468 -8.19 22.64 22.95
C ASP A 468 -8.24 23.83 23.91
N PHE A 469 -9.37 24.04 24.59
CA PHE A 469 -9.57 25.14 25.53
C PHE A 469 -10.58 24.76 26.63
N ASP A 470 -10.41 25.37 27.79
CA ASP A 470 -11.11 25.07 29.04
C ASP A 470 -11.78 26.36 29.54
N LEU A 471 -13.10 26.31 29.81
CA LEU A 471 -13.90 27.41 30.36
C LEU A 471 -13.67 27.64 31.87
N GLY A 472 -12.97 26.71 32.53
CA GLY A 472 -12.64 26.76 33.95
C GLY A 472 -13.67 26.07 34.84
N MET A 473 -13.49 26.24 36.16
CA MET A 473 -14.33 25.60 37.18
C MET A 473 -15.70 26.29 37.31
N ASP A 474 -16.72 25.47 37.62
CA ASP A 474 -18.10 25.89 37.88
C ASP A 474 -18.25 27.11 38.80
N ILE A 475 -19.23 27.96 38.49
CA ILE A 475 -19.43 29.28 39.10
C ILE A 475 -20.70 29.31 39.94
N THR A 476 -20.74 30.08 41.03
CA THR A 476 -21.95 30.28 41.86
C THR A 476 -22.31 31.76 42.01
N ILE A 477 -23.60 32.10 41.84
CA ILE A 477 -24.15 33.46 41.90
C ILE A 477 -25.43 33.54 42.74
N CYS A 478 -25.97 34.75 42.96
CA CYS A 478 -27.30 34.93 43.56
C CYS A 478 -28.40 35.16 42.50
N SER A 479 -29.64 34.76 42.79
CA SER A 479 -30.78 34.77 41.88
C SER A 479 -31.14 36.19 41.43
N GLY A 480 -31.08 36.43 40.11
CA GLY A 480 -31.29 37.74 39.52
C GLY A 480 -30.05 38.65 39.56
N THR A 481 -28.92 38.17 40.11
CA THR A 481 -27.60 38.73 39.78
C THR A 481 -27.09 38.14 38.46
N CYS A 482 -26.00 38.69 37.93
CA CYS A 482 -25.43 38.30 36.65
C CYS A 482 -23.94 37.99 36.80
N VAL A 483 -23.44 37.06 35.99
CA VAL A 483 -22.01 36.80 35.84
C VAL A 483 -21.62 36.78 34.37
N THR A 484 -20.37 37.14 34.08
CA THR A 484 -19.79 37.06 32.74
C THR A 484 -19.01 35.75 32.62
N LEU A 485 -19.28 35.00 31.56
CA LEU A 485 -18.53 33.83 31.12
C LEU A 485 -17.63 34.26 29.97
N GLU A 486 -16.37 33.82 29.96
CA GLU A 486 -15.37 34.26 28.99
C GLU A 486 -14.66 33.03 28.40
N ALA A 487 -14.81 32.85 27.09
CA ALA A 487 -13.95 31.98 26.28
C ALA A 487 -12.73 32.78 25.78
N PRO A 488 -11.62 32.14 25.35
CA PRO A 488 -10.43 32.84 24.87
C PRO A 488 -10.76 33.81 23.71
N ASP A 489 -10.45 35.10 23.88
CA ASP A 489 -10.79 36.17 22.92
C ASP A 489 -9.78 36.27 21.76
N GLU A 490 -9.74 35.24 20.92
CA GLU A 490 -8.80 35.16 19.80
C GLU A 490 -9.27 35.98 18.57
N PRO A 491 -8.40 36.82 17.96
CA PRO A 491 -8.81 37.74 16.88
C PRO A 491 -9.30 37.02 15.61
N GLY A 492 -10.57 37.24 15.28
CA GLY A 492 -11.19 36.68 14.06
C GLY A 492 -11.84 35.31 14.25
N SER A 493 -11.77 34.74 15.45
CA SER A 493 -12.57 33.57 15.84
C SER A 493 -14.06 33.89 15.89
N THR A 494 -14.87 32.88 15.66
CA THR A 494 -16.33 32.90 15.85
C THR A 494 -16.73 31.94 16.97
N TYR A 495 -17.84 32.23 17.62
CA TYR A 495 -18.31 31.53 18.82
C TYR A 495 -19.78 31.18 18.66
N LEU A 496 -20.23 30.08 19.25
CA LEU A 496 -21.63 29.71 19.37
C LEU A 496 -21.88 29.08 20.74
N TRP A 497 -22.49 29.85 21.63
CA TRP A 497 -22.89 29.41 22.97
C TRP A 497 -24.22 28.66 22.93
N SER A 498 -24.47 27.80 23.92
CA SER A 498 -25.78 27.13 24.12
C SER A 498 -26.94 28.12 24.35
N SER A 499 -26.64 29.37 24.75
CA SER A 499 -27.60 30.48 24.81
C SER A 499 -27.98 31.06 23.44
N GLY A 500 -27.34 30.63 22.35
CA GLY A 500 -27.47 31.19 21.00
C GLY A 500 -26.69 32.49 20.78
N GLN A 501 -25.84 32.90 21.73
CA GLN A 501 -24.96 34.07 21.62
C GLN A 501 -23.64 33.70 20.91
N THR A 502 -22.96 34.69 20.32
CA THR A 502 -21.83 34.46 19.40
C THR A 502 -20.60 35.35 19.65
N THR A 503 -20.40 35.77 20.90
CA THR A 503 -19.25 36.58 21.34
C THR A 503 -18.33 35.76 22.24
N SER A 504 -17.04 36.10 22.30
CA SER A 504 -16.04 35.48 23.20
C SER A 504 -16.45 35.58 24.67
N SER A 505 -17.03 36.71 25.07
CA SER A 505 -17.60 36.95 26.39
C SER A 505 -19.12 37.04 26.33
N ILE A 506 -19.84 36.41 27.27
CA ILE A 506 -21.29 36.55 27.46
C ILE A 506 -21.65 36.81 28.92
N THR A 507 -22.53 37.79 29.17
CA THR A 507 -23.12 37.97 30.51
C THR A 507 -24.45 37.22 30.61
N VAL A 508 -24.55 36.34 31.60
CA VAL A 508 -25.74 35.53 31.89
C VAL A 508 -26.27 35.86 33.29
N CYS A 509 -27.60 35.91 33.42
CA CYS A 509 -28.29 36.20 34.68
C CYS A 509 -29.28 35.07 35.04
N PRO A 510 -28.83 33.80 35.15
CA PRO A 510 -29.72 32.68 35.40
C PRO A 510 -30.41 32.81 36.78
N THR A 511 -31.66 32.38 36.85
CA THR A 511 -32.47 32.33 38.09
C THR A 511 -32.59 30.91 38.66
N ILE A 512 -32.06 29.92 37.95
CA ILE A 512 -31.90 28.52 38.35
C ILE A 512 -30.55 28.02 37.84
N THR A 513 -29.95 27.02 38.49
CA THR A 513 -28.69 26.42 38.04
C THR A 513 -28.77 25.98 36.58
N THR A 514 -27.82 26.44 35.75
CA THR A 514 -27.85 26.28 34.29
C THR A 514 -26.46 25.92 33.76
N THR A 515 -26.38 24.88 32.93
CA THR A 515 -25.16 24.51 32.20
C THR A 515 -25.07 25.30 30.89
N TYR A 516 -23.92 25.88 30.64
CA TYR A 516 -23.57 26.56 29.39
C TYR A 516 -22.50 25.77 28.64
N SER A 517 -22.51 25.84 27.31
CA SER A 517 -21.44 25.32 26.46
C SER A 517 -21.11 26.34 25.39
N VAL A 518 -19.91 26.25 24.81
CA VAL A 518 -19.54 27.05 23.63
C VAL A 518 -18.79 26.18 22.63
N ALA A 519 -19.09 26.37 21.34
CA ALA A 519 -18.21 25.96 20.25
C ALA A 519 -17.48 27.20 19.72
N MET A 520 -16.16 27.10 19.54
CA MET A 520 -15.32 28.11 18.91
C MET A 520 -14.83 27.59 17.55
N THR A 521 -14.89 28.42 16.51
CA THR A 521 -14.19 28.20 15.25
C THR A 521 -13.19 29.34 15.04
N THR A 522 -11.89 29.04 15.03
CA THR A 522 -10.84 30.07 14.88
C THR A 522 -10.76 30.67 13.48
N SER A 523 -10.03 31.78 13.32
CA SER A 523 -9.72 32.39 12.00
C SER A 523 -9.14 31.40 10.99
N ASP A 524 -8.39 30.43 11.50
CA ASP A 524 -7.67 29.40 10.73
C ASP A 524 -8.55 28.16 10.45
N GLY A 525 -9.81 28.19 10.86
CA GLY A 525 -10.81 27.13 10.60
C GLY A 525 -10.75 25.95 11.57
N CYS A 526 -10.19 26.11 12.77
CA CYS A 526 -10.14 25.04 13.77
C CYS A 526 -11.36 25.08 14.70
N GLU A 527 -12.05 23.95 14.87
CA GLU A 527 -13.26 23.83 15.70
C GLU A 527 -12.96 23.12 17.02
N ALA A 528 -13.40 23.69 18.16
CA ALA A 528 -13.29 23.11 19.50
C ALA A 528 -14.49 23.52 20.38
N SER A 529 -14.79 22.78 21.45
CA SER A 529 -15.96 23.05 22.29
C SER A 529 -15.85 22.53 23.72
N ASP A 530 -16.40 23.27 24.70
CA ASP A 530 -16.34 22.96 26.13
C ASP A 530 -17.62 23.39 26.91
N THR A 531 -17.77 22.98 28.17
CA THR A 531 -18.98 23.11 29.02
C THR A 531 -18.72 23.52 30.48
N LEU A 532 -19.55 24.40 31.03
CA LEU A 532 -19.45 24.99 32.38
C LEU A 532 -20.83 25.07 33.08
N VAL A 533 -20.92 24.85 34.39
CA VAL A 533 -22.15 25.04 35.18
C VAL A 533 -22.15 26.37 35.95
N VAL A 534 -23.26 27.12 35.86
CA VAL A 534 -23.53 28.30 36.70
C VAL A 534 -24.64 27.97 37.69
N THR A 535 -24.28 27.88 38.97
CA THR A 535 -25.16 27.59 40.11
C THR A 535 -25.77 28.87 40.68
N VAL A 536 -27.06 28.83 41.07
CA VAL A 536 -27.82 30.02 41.49
C VAL A 536 -28.45 29.87 42.88
N LEU A 537 -28.10 30.79 43.79
CA LEU A 537 -28.60 30.85 45.16
C LEU A 537 -29.79 31.83 45.29
N PRO A 538 -30.90 31.50 45.97
CA PRO A 538 -32.07 32.38 46.06
C PRO A 538 -31.80 33.69 46.83
N ALA A 539 -32.57 34.73 46.53
CA ALA A 539 -32.48 36.03 47.22
C ALA A 539 -33.20 36.00 48.58
N LEU A 540 -32.60 36.61 49.61
CA LEU A 540 -33.14 36.57 50.98
C LEU A 540 -34.33 37.53 51.16
N VAL A 541 -35.53 36.96 51.25
CA VAL A 541 -36.74 37.60 51.79
C VAL A 541 -37.24 36.72 52.93
N PHE A 542 -37.65 37.33 54.05
CA PHE A 542 -38.23 36.64 55.20
C PHE A 542 -39.33 37.49 55.83
N ASP A 543 -40.20 36.80 56.57
CA ASP A 543 -41.38 37.29 57.30
C ASP A 543 -41.34 36.57 58.65
N LEU A 544 -41.45 37.29 59.77
CA LEU A 544 -41.40 36.71 61.11
C LEU A 544 -42.75 36.07 61.50
N GLY A 545 -43.84 36.43 60.81
CA GLY A 545 -45.18 35.88 60.98
C GLY A 545 -46.22 36.88 61.48
N SER A 546 -47.49 36.50 61.37
CA SER A 546 -48.63 37.29 61.87
C SER A 546 -48.76 37.27 63.39
N ASP A 547 -49.45 38.27 63.96
CA ASP A 547 -49.78 38.34 65.39
C ASP A 547 -50.40 37.03 65.97
N LEU A 548 -49.88 36.58 67.11
CA LEU A 548 -50.12 35.24 67.67
C LEU A 548 -51.03 35.19 68.91
N SER A 549 -51.50 33.98 69.25
CA SER A 549 -52.08 33.62 70.55
C SER A 549 -51.87 32.12 70.83
N VAL A 550 -51.04 31.78 71.82
CA VAL A 550 -50.50 30.42 72.11
C VAL A 550 -51.07 29.83 73.42
N CYS A 551 -50.35 29.05 74.24
CA CYS A 551 -50.73 28.64 75.60
C CYS A 551 -49.97 29.39 76.74
N GLN A 552 -50.54 29.49 77.94
CA GLN A 552 -50.00 30.36 79.01
C GLN A 552 -48.73 29.79 79.65
N GLY A 553 -47.67 30.60 79.65
CA GLY A 553 -46.35 30.20 80.15
C GLY A 553 -45.47 29.55 79.09
N GLU A 554 -45.93 29.48 77.83
CA GLU A 554 -45.12 29.02 76.72
C GLU A 554 -44.07 30.07 76.31
N THR A 555 -42.92 29.58 75.88
CA THR A 555 -41.91 30.41 75.22
C THR A 555 -42.28 30.47 73.74
N ILE A 556 -42.58 31.66 73.22
CA ILE A 556 -42.66 31.85 71.78
C ILE A 556 -41.23 31.97 71.24
N LEU A 557 -40.92 31.13 70.26
CA LEU A 557 -39.66 31.18 69.53
C LEU A 557 -39.92 31.96 68.24
N ILE A 558 -39.40 33.19 68.16
CA ILE A 558 -39.50 33.99 66.95
C ILE A 558 -38.20 33.78 66.17
N ASN A 559 -38.29 33.09 65.04
CA ASN A 559 -37.14 32.73 64.22
C ASN A 559 -37.00 33.70 63.05
N GLY A 560 -35.81 34.25 62.89
CA GLY A 560 -35.33 34.76 61.62
C GLY A 560 -34.66 33.67 60.77
N PRO A 561 -34.23 33.99 59.55
CA PRO A 561 -33.56 33.06 58.65
C PRO A 561 -32.14 32.72 59.15
N ALA A 562 -31.95 31.51 59.70
CA ALA A 562 -30.69 31.04 60.28
C ALA A 562 -29.70 30.51 59.22
N SER A 563 -28.46 31.02 59.19
CA SER A 563 -27.37 30.54 58.33
C SER A 563 -25.98 30.93 58.87
N SER A 564 -24.92 30.25 58.40
CA SER A 564 -23.52 30.67 58.67
C SER A 564 -23.21 32.03 58.07
N GLY A 565 -22.30 32.78 58.71
CA GLY A 565 -21.78 34.07 58.26
C GLY A 565 -22.80 35.21 58.08
N TYR A 566 -24.07 34.95 58.34
CA TYR A 566 -25.12 35.96 58.42
C TYR A 566 -24.98 36.76 59.72
N THR A 567 -25.47 38.00 59.75
CA THR A 567 -25.49 38.87 60.93
C THR A 567 -26.89 39.41 61.19
N TYR A 568 -27.23 39.60 62.48
CA TYR A 568 -28.61 39.74 62.96
C TYR A 568 -28.70 40.84 64.03
N GLU A 569 -29.77 41.66 64.00
CA GLU A 569 -30.11 42.62 65.07
C GLU A 569 -31.59 42.55 65.46
N TRP A 570 -31.88 42.20 66.72
CA TRP A 570 -33.24 42.05 67.26
C TRP A 570 -33.73 43.26 68.07
N PHE A 571 -35.05 43.48 68.08
CA PHE A 571 -35.72 44.53 68.85
C PHE A 571 -37.02 44.02 69.47
N ALA A 572 -37.33 44.43 70.71
CA ALA A 572 -38.64 44.22 71.34
C ALA A 572 -39.23 45.54 71.86
N ASN A 573 -40.50 45.81 71.56
CA ASN A 573 -41.23 47.04 71.87
C ASN A 573 -40.44 48.34 71.54
N GLY A 574 -39.63 48.29 70.47
CA GLY A 574 -38.80 49.42 70.02
C GLY A 574 -37.48 49.63 70.78
N GLN A 575 -37.03 48.68 71.61
CA GLN A 575 -35.68 48.66 72.19
C GLN A 575 -34.85 47.53 71.59
N GLN A 576 -33.59 47.81 71.26
CA GLN A 576 -32.66 46.80 70.77
C GLN A 576 -32.37 45.78 71.87
N LEU A 577 -32.42 44.51 71.52
CA LEU A 577 -32.04 43.40 72.39
C LEU A 577 -30.54 43.10 72.19
N PRO A 578 -29.84 42.58 73.22
CA PRO A 578 -28.44 42.15 73.08
C PRO A 578 -28.28 40.83 72.30
N GLU A 579 -29.36 40.33 71.68
CA GLU A 579 -29.40 39.08 70.94
C GLU A 579 -28.97 39.34 69.48
N THR A 580 -27.99 38.58 69.01
CA THR A 580 -27.38 38.70 67.68
C THR A 580 -27.28 37.37 66.94
N SER A 581 -27.95 36.32 67.45
CA SER A 581 -28.24 35.10 66.71
C SER A 581 -29.51 35.25 65.85
N SER A 582 -29.78 34.23 65.03
CA SER A 582 -30.91 34.18 64.11
C SER A 582 -32.29 33.95 64.75
N SER A 583 -32.39 33.80 66.07
CA SER A 583 -33.60 33.32 66.73
C SER A 583 -33.77 33.89 68.13
N LEU A 584 -34.94 34.46 68.43
CA LEU A 584 -35.27 35.03 69.72
C LEU A 584 -36.25 34.13 70.49
N ASN A 585 -35.76 33.51 71.57
CA ASN A 585 -36.61 32.85 72.56
C ASN A 585 -37.23 33.90 73.50
N PHE A 586 -38.54 34.10 73.43
CA PHE A 586 -39.26 35.10 74.21
C PHE A 586 -40.35 34.45 75.07
N VAL A 587 -40.20 34.50 76.40
CA VAL A 587 -41.14 33.83 77.33
C VAL A 587 -42.42 34.67 77.48
N LEU A 588 -43.52 34.22 76.87
CA LEU A 588 -44.72 35.01 76.71
C LEU A 588 -45.64 34.91 77.94
N ASN A 589 -45.27 35.66 78.97
CA ASN A 589 -46.08 35.82 80.18
C ASN A 589 -47.21 36.86 79.98
N GLU A 590 -47.00 37.83 79.09
CA GLU A 590 -47.94 38.88 78.69
C GLU A 590 -47.62 39.39 77.26
N THR A 591 -48.56 40.09 76.61
CA THR A 591 -48.49 40.49 75.20
C THR A 591 -47.37 41.50 74.88
N SER A 592 -46.66 41.32 73.75
CA SER A 592 -45.51 42.15 73.31
C SER A 592 -45.30 42.14 71.79
N VAL A 593 -44.57 43.14 71.25
CA VAL A 593 -44.25 43.36 69.82
C VAL A 593 -42.73 43.25 69.55
N ILE A 594 -42.27 42.64 68.45
CA ILE A 594 -40.86 42.25 68.19
C ILE A 594 -40.46 42.46 66.69
N ARG A 595 -39.18 42.80 66.38
CA ARG A 595 -38.61 43.00 65.01
C ARG A 595 -37.20 42.40 64.86
N LEU A 596 -36.80 42.03 63.63
CA LEU A 596 -35.45 41.59 63.24
C LEU A 596 -34.96 42.26 61.93
N ASP A 597 -33.67 42.58 61.86
CA ASP A 597 -32.94 42.99 60.65
C ASP A 597 -31.75 42.00 60.37
N VAL A 598 -31.48 41.60 59.11
CA VAL A 598 -30.49 40.53 58.74
C VAL A 598 -29.62 40.86 57.50
N THR A 599 -28.34 40.46 57.55
CA THR A 599 -27.38 40.42 56.41
C THR A 599 -26.81 39.01 56.21
N THR A 600 -26.37 38.67 55.00
CA THR A 600 -25.84 37.34 54.62
C THR A 600 -24.32 37.30 54.41
N GLU A 601 -23.70 36.12 54.51
CA GLU A 601 -22.26 35.88 54.30
C GLU A 601 -21.77 36.36 52.92
N ASN A 602 -22.62 36.26 51.90
CA ASN A 602 -22.35 36.69 50.52
C ASN A 602 -22.91 38.10 50.18
N GLY A 603 -23.41 38.86 51.17
CA GLY A 603 -23.70 40.31 51.04
C GLY A 603 -25.14 40.76 50.76
N CYS A 604 -26.12 39.86 50.64
CA CYS A 604 -27.56 40.18 50.56
C CYS A 604 -28.17 40.54 51.94
N VAL A 605 -29.35 41.20 52.01
CA VAL A 605 -29.96 41.77 53.25
C VAL A 605 -31.52 41.74 53.29
N GLY A 606 -32.15 41.78 54.48
CA GLY A 606 -33.64 41.84 54.70
C GLY A 606 -34.09 42.23 56.14
N SER A 607 -35.40 42.41 56.42
CA SER A 607 -35.96 42.92 57.73
C SER A 607 -37.51 42.69 57.89
N ASP A 608 -38.04 42.39 59.10
CA ASP A 608 -39.51 42.24 59.42
C ASP A 608 -39.95 42.20 60.95
N SER A 609 -41.27 42.22 61.34
CA SER A 609 -41.84 42.35 62.74
C SER A 609 -43.28 41.81 63.09
N LEU A 610 -43.59 41.39 64.37
CA LEU A 610 -44.88 40.78 64.86
C LEU A 610 -45.32 41.01 66.36
N THR A 611 -46.51 40.52 66.82
CA THR A 611 -47.11 40.58 68.22
C THR A 611 -47.68 39.21 68.80
N ALA A 612 -48.03 39.00 70.12
CA ALA A 612 -48.54 37.67 70.66
C ALA A 612 -49.43 37.57 71.99
N THR A 613 -50.21 36.47 72.27
CA THR A 613 -51.11 36.15 73.48
C THR A 613 -51.25 34.62 73.93
N ALA A 614 -52.23 34.08 74.74
CA ALA A 614 -52.19 32.71 75.43
C ALA A 614 -53.50 31.89 75.92
N LEU A 615 -53.47 30.51 76.05
CA LEU A 615 -54.49 29.39 76.38
C LEU A 615 -53.98 27.99 77.05
N PRO A 616 -54.67 26.77 77.07
CA PRO A 616 -54.21 25.44 77.70
C PRO A 616 -54.64 23.99 77.13
N SER A 617 -54.14 22.79 77.65
CA SER A 617 -54.23 21.36 77.05
C SER A 617 -54.29 19.99 77.92
N PRO A 618 -54.63 18.75 77.36
CA PRO A 618 -54.78 17.32 77.96
C PRO A 618 -53.62 16.22 77.83
N ILE A 619 -53.85 14.86 77.68
CA ILE A 619 -52.83 13.71 77.75
C ILE A 619 -53.16 12.35 77.00
N PHE A 620 -52.19 11.62 76.36
CA PHE A 620 -52.14 10.13 76.04
C PHE A 620 -50.69 9.61 75.65
N ASP A 621 -50.51 8.39 75.07
CA ASP A 621 -49.22 7.72 74.67
C ASP A 621 -49.37 6.81 73.39
N LEU A 622 -48.37 6.72 72.51
CA LEU A 622 -48.27 5.92 71.25
C LEU A 622 -47.25 4.75 71.28
N GLY A 623 -46.34 4.70 72.25
CA GLY A 623 -45.23 3.74 72.31
C GLY A 623 -43.94 4.16 71.59
N SER A 624 -42.92 3.30 71.64
CA SER A 624 -41.55 3.62 71.24
C SER A 624 -41.33 3.79 69.73
N ASP A 625 -40.31 4.59 69.39
CA ASP A 625 -39.78 4.83 68.04
C ASP A 625 -39.55 3.54 67.23
N ARG A 626 -39.58 3.69 65.91
CA ARG A 626 -39.49 2.61 64.93
C ARG A 626 -38.50 2.96 63.81
N THR A 627 -38.10 1.96 63.05
CA THR A 627 -37.26 2.09 61.86
C THR A 627 -37.88 1.37 60.67
N GLY A 628 -37.64 1.88 59.47
CA GLY A 628 -38.04 1.28 58.19
C GLY A 628 -37.30 1.95 57.04
N CYS A 629 -37.49 1.45 55.82
CA CYS A 629 -36.71 1.90 54.67
C CYS A 629 -37.52 2.78 53.70
N LEU A 630 -36.81 3.67 53.00
CA LEU A 630 -37.39 4.56 52.00
C LEU A 630 -38.16 3.75 50.93
N GLY A 631 -39.47 3.96 50.85
CA GLY A 631 -40.42 3.27 49.96
C GLY A 631 -41.30 2.19 50.63
N GLU A 632 -40.98 1.74 51.85
CA GLU A 632 -41.77 0.69 52.53
C GLU A 632 -43.07 1.20 53.17
N THR A 633 -43.99 0.29 53.52
CA THR A 633 -45.27 0.62 54.19
C THR A 633 -45.31 0.08 55.61
N ILE A 634 -45.55 0.95 56.61
CA ILE A 634 -45.71 0.59 58.02
C ILE A 634 -47.12 0.90 58.56
N LEU A 635 -47.51 0.25 59.66
CA LEU A 635 -48.80 0.41 60.35
C LEU A 635 -48.59 0.83 61.82
N ILE A 636 -49.27 1.89 62.25
CA ILE A 636 -49.22 2.47 63.61
C ILE A 636 -50.65 2.55 64.15
N GLU A 637 -50.84 2.25 65.44
CA GLU A 637 -52.15 2.21 66.10
C GLU A 637 -52.17 3.17 67.30
N GLY A 638 -53.33 3.75 67.61
CA GLY A 638 -53.54 4.74 68.67
C GLY A 638 -54.79 4.48 69.53
N PRO A 639 -55.01 5.26 70.60
CA PRO A 639 -56.01 4.95 71.63
C PRO A 639 -57.46 5.13 71.16
N VAL A 640 -58.28 4.08 71.20
CA VAL A 640 -59.65 4.06 70.65
C VAL A 640 -60.71 4.60 71.63
N SER A 641 -61.48 5.62 71.22
CA SER A 641 -62.53 6.28 72.02
C SER A 641 -63.58 6.93 71.12
N ALA A 642 -64.82 7.06 71.62
CA ALA A 642 -65.96 7.57 70.84
C ALA A 642 -66.21 9.10 70.97
N VAL A 643 -65.36 9.81 71.72
CA VAL A 643 -65.51 11.26 72.01
C VAL A 643 -64.24 12.07 71.73
N TYR A 644 -63.28 11.48 71.02
CA TYR A 644 -62.05 12.14 70.59
C TYR A 644 -62.05 12.34 69.08
N SER A 645 -61.59 13.51 68.63
CA SER A 645 -61.17 13.72 67.25
C SER A 645 -59.69 13.38 67.13
N TYR A 646 -59.37 12.39 66.33
CA TYR A 646 -57.99 12.03 65.98
C TYR A 646 -57.53 12.89 64.83
N GLN A 647 -56.40 13.57 65.01
CA GLN A 647 -55.67 14.20 63.93
C GLN A 647 -54.25 13.64 63.96
N TRP A 648 -53.93 12.73 63.05
CA TRP A 648 -52.54 12.29 62.87
C TRP A 648 -51.77 13.39 62.14
N PHE A 649 -50.50 13.54 62.47
CA PHE A 649 -49.56 14.44 61.83
C PHE A 649 -48.27 13.69 61.45
N ALA A 650 -47.71 14.01 60.30
CA ALA A 650 -46.40 13.56 59.85
C ALA A 650 -45.45 14.77 59.83
N ASN A 651 -44.35 14.72 60.59
CA ASN A 651 -43.43 15.86 60.79
C ASN A 651 -44.12 17.17 61.21
N GLY A 652 -45.30 17.08 61.83
CA GLY A 652 -46.11 18.23 62.24
C GLY A 652 -47.19 18.68 61.25
N GLU A 653 -47.29 18.07 60.07
CA GLU A 653 -48.33 18.36 59.06
C GLU A 653 -49.53 17.39 59.16
N PRO A 654 -50.79 17.87 59.19
CA PRO A 654 -51.97 17.05 59.45
C PRO A 654 -52.32 16.14 58.27
N LEU A 655 -52.31 14.83 58.52
CA LEU A 655 -52.73 13.81 57.55
C LEU A 655 -54.27 13.73 57.49
N SER A 656 -54.84 13.46 56.31
CA SER A 656 -56.29 13.24 56.12
C SER A 656 -56.81 11.91 56.69
N VAL A 657 -56.24 11.46 57.81
CA VAL A 657 -56.53 10.20 58.50
C VAL A 657 -57.07 10.54 59.90
N THR A 658 -58.34 10.21 60.14
CA THR A 658 -59.07 10.50 61.40
C THR A 658 -59.47 9.22 62.15
N THR A 659 -58.94 8.07 61.72
CA THR A 659 -59.07 6.77 62.38
C THR A 659 -58.08 6.62 63.53
N SER A 660 -58.35 5.70 64.47
CA SER A 660 -57.44 5.35 65.56
C SER A 660 -56.23 4.50 65.14
N PHE A 661 -55.88 4.49 63.85
CA PHE A 661 -54.69 3.88 63.29
C PHE A 661 -54.32 4.58 61.98
N LEU A 662 -53.04 4.48 61.61
CA LEU A 662 -52.43 5.09 60.44
C LEU A 662 -51.56 4.05 59.72
N GLN A 663 -51.79 3.86 58.43
CA GLN A 663 -50.88 3.13 57.54
C GLN A 663 -50.16 4.15 56.65
N LEU A 664 -48.84 4.05 56.56
CA LEU A 664 -47.99 5.08 55.96
C LEU A 664 -46.92 4.46 55.06
N ASN A 665 -46.76 5.00 53.85
CA ASN A 665 -45.58 4.76 53.01
C ASN A 665 -44.47 5.72 53.43
N LEU A 666 -43.27 5.18 53.64
CA LEU A 666 -42.13 5.89 54.20
C LEU A 666 -41.37 6.64 53.10
N THR A 667 -41.39 7.97 53.13
CA THR A 667 -40.77 8.82 52.09
C THR A 667 -39.71 9.80 52.61
N ASP A 668 -39.59 9.94 53.94
CA ASP A 668 -38.53 10.65 54.68
C ASP A 668 -38.67 10.24 56.16
N THR A 669 -37.66 10.48 57.00
CA THR A 669 -37.73 10.29 58.45
C THR A 669 -38.89 11.12 59.01
N VAL A 670 -39.82 10.44 59.67
CA VAL A 670 -41.12 11.02 60.00
C VAL A 670 -41.47 10.85 61.47
N MET A 671 -41.51 11.99 62.17
CA MET A 671 -42.11 12.11 63.48
C MET A 671 -43.62 12.03 63.34
N ILE A 672 -44.20 10.93 63.80
CA ILE A 672 -45.63 10.68 63.81
C ILE A 672 -46.18 11.16 65.15
N ARG A 673 -46.74 12.38 65.11
CA ARG A 673 -47.51 12.95 66.21
C ARG A 673 -48.97 12.60 66.00
N LEU A 674 -49.59 11.89 66.92
CA LEU A 674 -51.05 11.92 67.00
C LEU A 674 -51.43 13.11 67.88
N GLU A 675 -52.50 13.82 67.52
CA GLU A 675 -53.23 14.66 68.47
C GLU A 675 -54.60 14.08 68.77
N VAL A 676 -54.92 14.13 70.06
CA VAL A 676 -56.22 13.78 70.64
C VAL A 676 -56.79 15.06 71.23
N THR A 677 -57.56 15.76 70.41
CA THR A 677 -58.23 17.01 70.82
C THR A 677 -59.51 16.66 71.56
N ASN A 678 -59.68 17.21 72.77
CA ASN A 678 -60.93 17.10 73.51
C ASN A 678 -61.92 18.19 73.08
N PHE A 679 -63.20 18.05 73.46
CA PHE A 679 -64.28 18.92 72.95
C PHE A 679 -64.11 20.43 73.25
N ASN A 680 -63.20 20.83 74.15
CA ASN A 680 -62.91 22.23 74.46
C ASN A 680 -61.84 22.87 73.55
N GLY A 681 -61.30 22.17 72.54
CA GLY A 681 -60.22 22.66 71.67
C GLY A 681 -58.81 22.54 72.27
N CYS A 682 -58.72 22.31 73.57
CA CYS A 682 -57.53 21.87 74.29
C CYS A 682 -57.01 20.54 73.67
N PHE A 683 -55.86 20.59 72.99
CA PHE A 683 -55.26 19.46 72.27
C PHE A 683 -54.05 18.88 73.01
N ALA A 684 -53.89 17.57 73.02
CA ALA A 684 -52.65 16.96 73.46
C ALA A 684 -52.12 16.03 72.41
N SER A 685 -50.81 15.91 72.42
CA SER A 685 -50.03 15.14 71.49
C SER A 685 -49.24 14.07 72.22
N ASP A 686 -49.02 12.96 71.52
CA ASP A 686 -47.86 12.12 71.75
C ASP A 686 -47.21 11.77 70.41
N SER A 687 -45.90 11.51 70.45
CA SER A 687 -45.01 11.55 69.28
C SER A 687 -44.03 10.39 69.32
N LEU A 688 -44.02 9.56 68.28
CA LEU A 688 -42.93 8.62 68.02
C LEU A 688 -42.25 8.96 66.70
N TRP A 689 -40.95 8.71 66.61
CA TRP A 689 -40.22 8.78 65.35
C TRP A 689 -40.33 7.45 64.61
N VAL A 690 -40.67 7.51 63.33
CA VAL A 690 -40.30 6.47 62.37
C VAL A 690 -39.07 6.98 61.63
N TYR A 691 -37.91 6.53 62.06
CA TYR A 691 -36.65 6.82 61.39
C TYR A 691 -36.64 6.05 60.07
N VAL A 692 -36.71 6.79 58.97
CA VAL A 692 -36.62 6.27 57.61
C VAL A 692 -35.20 6.52 57.14
N TRP A 693 -34.50 5.44 56.83
CA TRP A 693 -33.16 5.53 56.27
C TRP A 693 -33.25 5.42 54.75
N ASP A 694 -32.50 6.28 54.07
CA ASP A 694 -32.29 6.17 52.63
C ASP A 694 -31.75 4.78 52.30
N SER A 695 -32.29 4.19 51.24
CA SER A 695 -31.60 3.07 50.61
C SER A 695 -30.28 3.61 50.06
N PRO A 696 -29.14 2.93 50.30
CA PRO A 696 -27.83 3.42 49.87
C PRO A 696 -27.82 3.71 48.36
N GLU A 697 -27.10 4.72 47.90
CA GLU A 697 -26.92 4.90 46.45
C GLU A 697 -25.88 3.89 45.96
N VAL A 698 -26.20 3.17 44.88
CA VAL A 698 -25.27 2.22 44.25
C VAL A 698 -25.36 2.35 42.74
N SER A 699 -24.21 2.37 42.07
CA SER A 699 -24.13 2.29 40.61
C SER A 699 -23.03 1.33 40.18
N VAL A 700 -23.34 0.45 39.21
CA VAL A 700 -22.43 -0.60 38.72
C VAL A 700 -21.75 -0.19 37.42
N THR A 701 -20.47 -0.54 37.31
CA THR A 701 -19.63 -0.22 36.15
C THR A 701 -18.93 -1.49 35.65
N PRO A 702 -18.91 -1.74 34.31
CA PRO A 702 -19.64 -1.01 33.26
C PRO A 702 -21.17 -1.25 33.33
N GLU A 703 -21.96 -0.26 32.91
CA GLU A 703 -23.42 -0.34 32.79
C GLU A 703 -23.84 -1.40 31.74
N SER A 704 -23.15 -1.42 30.61
CA SER A 704 -23.25 -2.51 29.63
C SER A 704 -21.92 -2.76 28.93
N VAL A 705 -21.69 -4.01 28.49
CA VAL A 705 -20.52 -4.36 27.68
C VAL A 705 -20.79 -5.61 26.83
N SER A 706 -20.24 -5.59 25.61
CA SER A 706 -20.20 -6.75 24.71
C SER A 706 -18.90 -7.51 24.89
N LEU A 707 -19.00 -8.82 25.12
CA LEU A 707 -17.90 -9.76 25.29
C LEU A 707 -18.06 -10.95 24.33
N CYS A 708 -17.02 -11.78 24.27
CA CYS A 708 -17.02 -13.04 23.52
C CYS A 708 -16.92 -14.21 24.50
N GLU A 709 -17.47 -15.35 24.09
CA GLU A 709 -17.38 -16.62 24.80
C GLU A 709 -15.93 -16.96 25.14
N GLY A 710 -15.61 -17.23 26.41
CA GLY A 710 -14.25 -17.47 26.88
C GLY A 710 -13.29 -16.29 26.65
N SER A 711 -13.78 -15.05 26.72
CA SER A 711 -12.94 -13.88 27.01
C SER A 711 -12.44 -13.92 28.47
N ALA A 712 -11.44 -13.10 28.80
CA ALA A 712 -11.00 -12.96 30.19
C ALA A 712 -12.16 -12.50 31.10
N ALA A 713 -12.21 -13.03 32.31
CA ALA A 713 -13.23 -12.67 33.29
C ALA A 713 -13.15 -11.18 33.64
N ILE A 714 -14.30 -10.51 33.63
CA ILE A 714 -14.40 -9.09 34.01
C ILE A 714 -14.77 -8.98 35.50
N ASN A 715 -14.27 -7.94 36.15
CA ASN A 715 -14.71 -7.57 37.49
C ASN A 715 -15.63 -6.36 37.37
N LEU A 716 -16.85 -6.48 37.89
CA LEU A 716 -17.74 -5.34 38.06
C LEU A 716 -17.23 -4.49 39.24
N THR A 717 -17.23 -3.17 39.07
CA THR A 717 -16.96 -2.21 40.15
C THR A 717 -18.24 -1.45 40.48
N ALA A 718 -18.55 -1.28 41.76
CA ALA A 718 -19.66 -0.44 42.18
C ALA A 718 -19.13 0.81 42.87
N SER A 719 -19.67 1.98 42.48
CA SER A 719 -19.70 3.11 43.40
C SER A 719 -20.85 2.86 44.37
N ALA A 720 -20.63 3.06 45.67
CA ALA A 720 -21.66 2.87 46.67
C ALA A 720 -21.53 3.93 47.77
N MET A 721 -22.55 4.77 47.93
CA MET A 721 -22.61 5.80 48.97
C MET A 721 -23.63 5.38 50.03
N PHE A 722 -23.28 5.61 51.30
CA PHE A 722 -24.05 5.20 52.49
C PHE A 722 -24.29 3.68 52.64
N ALA A 723 -23.64 2.84 51.83
CA ALA A 723 -23.61 1.39 51.99
C ALA A 723 -22.53 0.96 53.00
N GLU A 724 -22.87 0.02 53.89
CA GLU A 724 -21.90 -0.66 54.76
C GLU A 724 -21.46 -2.02 54.20
N SER A 725 -22.28 -2.64 53.36
CA SER A 725 -21.92 -3.88 52.66
C SER A 725 -22.61 -4.02 51.30
N LEU A 726 -22.03 -4.83 50.42
CA LEU A 726 -22.53 -5.14 49.09
C LEU A 726 -22.71 -6.66 48.94
N LEU A 727 -23.83 -7.07 48.34
CA LEU A 727 -24.04 -8.41 47.81
C LEU A 727 -23.99 -8.34 46.28
N TRP A 728 -23.32 -9.31 45.67
CA TRP A 728 -23.11 -9.36 44.22
C TRP A 728 -23.77 -10.60 43.63
N TRP A 729 -24.33 -10.46 42.43
CA TRP A 729 -24.88 -11.54 41.63
C TRP A 729 -24.28 -11.54 40.23
N ASN A 730 -23.47 -12.56 39.94
CA ASN A 730 -22.83 -12.77 38.63
C ASN A 730 -23.62 -13.73 37.71
N GLY A 731 -24.92 -13.93 37.98
CA GLY A 731 -25.76 -14.90 37.27
C GLY A 731 -25.69 -16.34 37.80
N VAL A 732 -24.74 -16.65 38.70
CA VAL A 732 -24.53 -18.01 39.23
C VAL A 732 -24.40 -18.06 40.76
N THR A 733 -23.64 -17.14 41.37
CA THR A 733 -23.32 -17.12 42.81
C THR A 733 -23.65 -15.77 43.46
N LEU A 734 -24.13 -15.81 44.71
CA LEU A 734 -24.49 -14.64 45.53
C LEU A 734 -23.34 -14.23 46.45
N THR A 735 -22.21 -13.78 45.88
CA THR A 735 -21.06 -13.21 46.62
C THR A 735 -20.03 -12.53 45.71
N GLU A 736 -19.94 -12.91 44.44
CA GLU A 736 -18.78 -12.58 43.59
C GLU A 736 -19.11 -11.47 42.59
N ASN A 737 -18.28 -10.44 42.54
CA ASN A 737 -18.37 -9.34 41.56
C ASN A 737 -17.64 -9.66 40.23
N GLN A 738 -17.14 -10.88 40.07
CA GLN A 738 -16.46 -11.36 38.87
C GLN A 738 -17.43 -12.16 37.99
N PHE A 739 -17.46 -11.83 36.70
CA PHE A 739 -18.23 -12.55 35.67
C PHE A 739 -17.29 -13.21 34.67
N VAL A 740 -17.52 -14.50 34.41
CA VAL A 740 -16.77 -15.30 33.42
C VAL A 740 -17.70 -15.56 32.22
N PRO A 741 -17.37 -15.07 31.02
CA PRO A 741 -18.25 -15.17 29.85
C PRO A 741 -18.18 -16.56 29.18
N ASP A 742 -18.48 -17.64 29.93
CA ASP A 742 -18.26 -19.02 29.47
C ASP A 742 -19.36 -19.61 28.57
N THR A 743 -20.48 -18.90 28.36
CA THR A 743 -21.55 -19.32 27.43
C THR A 743 -22.20 -18.13 26.71
N PRO A 744 -22.62 -18.26 25.44
CA PRO A 744 -23.28 -17.18 24.71
C PRO A 744 -24.66 -16.82 25.30
N GLY A 745 -25.01 -15.53 25.32
CA GLY A 745 -26.29 -15.04 25.85
C GLY A 745 -26.25 -13.59 26.31
N VAL A 746 -27.39 -13.08 26.78
CA VAL A 746 -27.49 -11.79 27.49
C VAL A 746 -27.65 -12.10 28.98
N TYR A 747 -26.81 -11.49 29.81
CA TYR A 747 -26.77 -11.70 31.25
C TYR A 747 -27.13 -10.41 31.97
N GLU A 748 -28.14 -10.51 32.84
CA GLU A 748 -28.52 -9.47 33.79
C GLU A 748 -27.76 -9.73 35.10
N LEU A 749 -26.73 -8.93 35.33
CA LEU A 749 -25.92 -8.97 36.55
C LEU A 749 -26.35 -7.83 37.45
N TRP A 750 -26.23 -7.98 38.77
CA TRP A 750 -26.55 -6.88 39.68
C TRP A 750 -25.69 -6.83 40.93
N VAL A 751 -25.55 -5.62 41.45
CA VAL A 751 -25.08 -5.33 42.80
C VAL A 751 -26.28 -4.93 43.65
N LYS A 752 -26.32 -5.39 44.90
CA LYS A 752 -27.31 -4.99 45.89
C LYS A 752 -26.60 -4.46 47.13
N ALA A 753 -26.80 -3.18 47.43
CA ALA A 753 -26.17 -2.51 48.56
C ALA A 753 -27.03 -2.59 49.82
N PHE A 754 -26.40 -2.56 50.99
CA PHE A 754 -27.03 -2.61 52.31
C PHE A 754 -26.38 -1.56 53.22
N ASN A 755 -27.18 -0.74 53.90
CA ASN A 755 -26.71 0.11 54.99
C ASN A 755 -26.84 -0.60 56.36
N GLY A 756 -26.25 -0.04 57.43
CA GLY A 756 -26.29 -0.62 58.78
C GLY A 756 -27.69 -0.70 59.42
N PHE A 757 -28.69 -0.09 58.79
CA PHE A 757 -30.09 -0.07 59.23
C PHE A 757 -30.96 -1.08 58.46
N GLY A 758 -30.39 -1.81 57.50
CA GLY A 758 -31.03 -2.89 56.75
C GLY A 758 -31.66 -2.46 55.41
N CYS A 759 -31.53 -1.18 55.02
CA CYS A 759 -32.12 -0.67 53.78
C CYS A 759 -31.27 -0.96 52.56
N THR A 760 -31.91 -1.20 51.41
CA THR A 760 -31.26 -1.79 50.25
C THR A 760 -31.70 -1.22 48.91
N SER A 761 -30.73 -0.85 48.09
CA SER A 761 -30.88 -0.56 46.66
C SER A 761 -30.19 -1.63 45.83
N SER A 762 -30.45 -1.65 44.52
CA SER A 762 -29.71 -2.49 43.58
C SER A 762 -29.62 -1.84 42.21
N ASP A 763 -28.50 -2.05 41.53
CA ASP A 763 -28.27 -1.58 40.16
C ASP A 763 -27.79 -2.73 39.26
N THR A 764 -28.08 -2.64 37.97
CA THR A 764 -28.01 -3.72 36.99
C THR A 764 -27.01 -3.44 35.86
N SER A 765 -26.15 -4.41 35.57
CA SER A 765 -25.23 -4.40 34.42
C SER A 765 -25.68 -5.43 33.38
N PHE A 766 -25.76 -5.01 32.11
CA PHE A 766 -26.14 -5.88 31.00
C PHE A 766 -24.92 -6.34 30.20
N ILE A 767 -24.54 -7.61 30.36
CA ILE A 767 -23.42 -8.22 29.65
C ILE A 767 -23.96 -9.04 28.47
N THR A 768 -23.56 -8.71 27.25
CA THR A 768 -23.87 -9.55 26.07
C THR A 768 -22.64 -10.36 25.70
N VAL A 769 -22.75 -11.69 25.75
CA VAL A 769 -21.70 -12.63 25.36
C VAL A 769 -22.06 -13.24 24.00
N PHE A 770 -21.25 -12.95 22.99
CA PHE A 770 -21.39 -13.55 21.65
C PHE A 770 -20.58 -14.85 21.54
N GLU A 771 -21.11 -15.82 20.79
CA GLU A 771 -20.43 -17.09 20.48
C GLU A 771 -19.14 -16.84 19.69
N LYS A 772 -18.07 -17.58 19.98
CA LYS A 772 -16.84 -17.47 19.17
C LYS A 772 -17.05 -18.14 17.80
N PRO A 773 -16.67 -17.49 16.69
CA PRO A 773 -16.79 -18.13 15.38
C PRO A 773 -15.86 -19.33 15.30
N VAL A 774 -16.34 -20.50 14.89
CA VAL A 774 -15.46 -21.66 14.68
C VAL A 774 -14.86 -21.60 13.27
N ILE A 775 -13.53 -21.62 13.15
CA ILE A 775 -12.86 -21.65 11.84
C ILE A 775 -12.02 -22.91 11.60
N THR A 776 -12.00 -23.39 10.35
CA THR A 776 -10.97 -24.30 9.85
C THR A 776 -9.93 -23.54 9.05
N LEU A 777 -8.64 -23.80 9.33
CA LEU A 777 -7.52 -23.42 8.48
C LEU A 777 -6.94 -24.70 7.86
N GLN A 778 -6.84 -24.75 6.53
CA GLN A 778 -6.33 -25.89 5.79
C GLN A 778 -5.41 -25.46 4.64
N ILE A 779 -4.57 -26.38 4.17
CA ILE A 779 -3.86 -26.25 2.89
C ILE A 779 -4.88 -26.64 1.82
N ALA A 780 -5.17 -25.73 0.88
CA ALA A 780 -6.16 -25.99 -0.16
C ALA A 780 -5.65 -27.02 -1.18
N GLU A 781 -4.38 -26.88 -1.58
CA GLU A 781 -3.69 -27.76 -2.52
C GLU A 781 -2.21 -27.88 -2.11
N GLY A 782 -1.61 -29.07 -2.22
CA GLY A 782 -0.20 -29.33 -1.87
C GLY A 782 0.02 -30.04 -0.53
N THR A 783 1.15 -29.76 0.14
CA THR A 783 1.52 -30.37 1.44
C THR A 783 2.10 -29.33 2.39
N SER A 784 2.23 -29.65 3.69
CA SER A 784 2.83 -28.77 4.70
C SER A 784 4.36 -28.64 4.60
N THR A 785 4.97 -29.19 3.56
CA THR A 785 6.36 -28.93 3.16
C THR A 785 6.38 -28.38 1.75
N ILE A 786 7.17 -27.34 1.52
CA ILE A 786 7.40 -26.70 0.21
C ILE A 786 8.90 -26.37 0.04
N CYS A 787 9.32 -25.93 -1.14
CA CYS A 787 10.66 -25.42 -1.42
C CYS A 787 10.74 -23.88 -1.22
N ALA A 788 11.96 -23.35 -1.09
CA ALA A 788 12.16 -21.92 -0.84
C ALA A 788 11.77 -21.08 -2.07
N GLY A 789 10.71 -20.29 -1.94
CA GLY A 789 10.13 -19.50 -3.04
C GLY A 789 8.88 -20.13 -3.68
N ASP A 790 8.47 -21.34 -3.27
CA ASP A 790 7.19 -21.91 -3.68
C ASP A 790 6.01 -21.09 -3.12
N THR A 791 4.89 -21.12 -3.84
CA THR A 791 3.60 -20.60 -3.36
C THR A 791 2.80 -21.70 -2.70
N ILE A 792 2.29 -21.46 -1.49
CA ILE A 792 1.31 -22.32 -0.82
C ILE A 792 -0.03 -21.59 -0.68
N ARG A 793 -1.12 -22.23 -1.13
CA ARG A 793 -2.48 -21.74 -0.99
C ARG A 793 -3.13 -22.30 0.28
N LEU A 794 -3.48 -21.41 1.19
CA LEU A 794 -4.28 -21.75 2.38
C LEU A 794 -5.73 -21.34 2.15
N ILE A 795 -6.65 -22.08 2.78
CA ILE A 795 -8.07 -21.76 2.86
C ILE A 795 -8.47 -21.61 4.32
N VAL A 796 -9.23 -20.56 4.61
CA VAL A 796 -10.02 -20.42 5.84
C VAL A 796 -11.48 -20.58 5.50
N SER A 797 -12.23 -21.31 6.32
CA SER A 797 -13.68 -21.46 6.20
C SER A 797 -14.34 -21.32 7.56
N ALA A 798 -15.50 -20.66 7.60
CA ALA A 798 -16.37 -20.67 8.75
C ALA A 798 -17.02 -22.06 8.91
N VAL A 799 -17.32 -22.44 10.14
CA VAL A 799 -18.00 -23.70 10.50
C VAL A 799 -19.30 -23.39 11.20
N GLY A 800 -20.39 -24.07 10.79
CA GLY A 800 -21.74 -23.74 11.25
C GLY A 800 -22.28 -22.46 10.61
N ASP A 801 -23.19 -21.78 11.31
CA ASP A 801 -23.87 -20.56 10.83
C ASP A 801 -23.08 -19.26 11.15
N ALA A 802 -21.84 -19.40 11.63
CA ALA A 802 -20.98 -18.30 12.06
C ALA A 802 -20.62 -17.33 10.93
N SER A 803 -21.23 -16.14 10.94
CA SER A 803 -21.03 -15.10 9.93
C SER A 803 -19.78 -14.27 10.19
N LEU A 804 -18.65 -14.72 9.65
CA LEU A 804 -17.40 -13.94 9.65
C LEU A 804 -17.55 -12.65 8.83
N LEU A 805 -17.07 -11.53 9.38
CA LEU A 805 -16.92 -10.26 8.66
C LEU A 805 -15.62 -10.25 7.84
N LYS A 806 -14.52 -10.72 8.43
CA LYS A 806 -13.17 -10.68 7.84
C LYS A 806 -12.26 -11.78 8.39
N VAL A 807 -11.18 -12.08 7.67
CA VAL A 807 -10.07 -12.91 8.13
C VAL A 807 -8.79 -12.09 8.11
N VAL A 808 -8.05 -12.10 9.21
CA VAL A 808 -6.74 -11.46 9.34
C VAL A 808 -5.65 -12.53 9.35
N TRP A 809 -4.68 -12.42 8.45
CA TRP A 809 -3.54 -13.31 8.31
C TRP A 809 -2.29 -12.65 8.91
N ASN A 810 -1.54 -13.42 9.71
CA ASN A 810 -0.34 -12.97 10.42
C ASN A 810 -0.53 -11.60 11.10
N ASP A 811 -1.71 -11.42 11.72
CA ASP A 811 -2.15 -10.24 12.48
C ASP A 811 -2.07 -8.89 11.73
N THR A 812 -1.99 -8.89 10.39
CA THR A 812 -1.81 -7.68 9.56
C THR A 812 -2.62 -7.70 8.26
N ASP A 813 -2.49 -8.74 7.44
CA ASP A 813 -3.14 -8.84 6.12
C ASP A 813 -4.64 -9.19 6.27
N THR A 814 -5.53 -8.28 5.89
CA THR A 814 -6.97 -8.37 6.19
C THR A 814 -7.82 -8.55 4.94
N ILE A 815 -8.49 -9.70 4.84
CA ILE A 815 -9.40 -10.04 3.74
C ILE A 815 -10.86 -9.97 4.24
N PRO A 816 -11.74 -9.11 3.68
CA PRO A 816 -13.16 -9.10 4.01
C PRO A 816 -13.87 -10.32 3.40
N MET A 817 -14.83 -10.90 4.14
CA MET A 817 -15.54 -12.11 3.71
C MET A 817 -16.60 -11.82 2.63
N ASN A 818 -17.17 -10.61 2.59
CA ASN A 818 -18.17 -10.19 1.59
C ASN A 818 -19.33 -11.19 1.37
N GLY A 819 -19.78 -11.86 2.44
CA GLY A 819 -20.86 -12.87 2.37
C GLY A 819 -20.44 -14.24 1.80
N GLN A 820 -19.15 -14.48 1.56
CA GLN A 820 -18.61 -15.83 1.32
C GLN A 820 -18.60 -16.66 2.62
N SER A 821 -18.57 -17.99 2.51
CA SER A 821 -18.33 -18.90 3.64
C SER A 821 -16.84 -19.26 3.83
N SER A 822 -15.99 -18.93 2.86
CA SER A 822 -14.57 -19.27 2.84
C SER A 822 -13.74 -18.27 2.05
N VAL A 823 -12.48 -18.05 2.45
CA VAL A 823 -11.50 -17.21 1.74
C VAL A 823 -10.18 -17.95 1.55
N PHE A 824 -9.51 -17.67 0.44
CA PHE A 824 -8.19 -18.23 0.10
C PHE A 824 -7.11 -17.16 0.28
N ARG A 825 -5.90 -17.58 0.66
CA ARG A 825 -4.72 -16.71 0.69
C ARG A 825 -3.46 -17.47 0.26
N ASP A 826 -2.72 -16.86 -0.65
CA ASP A 826 -1.46 -17.39 -1.18
C ASP A 826 -0.27 -16.77 -0.45
N PHE A 827 0.66 -17.63 -0.01
CA PHE A 827 1.89 -17.26 0.68
C PHE A 827 3.11 -17.77 -0.08
N ILE A 828 4.15 -16.94 -0.20
CA ILE A 828 5.45 -17.33 -0.75
C ILE A 828 6.45 -17.30 0.41
N LEU A 829 7.10 -18.44 0.71
CA LEU A 829 7.99 -18.56 1.87
C LEU A 829 9.42 -18.89 1.45
N SER A 830 10.38 -18.09 1.93
CA SER A 830 11.82 -18.33 1.77
C SER A 830 12.43 -19.13 2.92
N GLN A 831 11.73 -19.23 4.06
CA GLN A 831 12.12 -19.96 5.27
C GLN A 831 10.88 -20.57 5.94
N SER A 832 11.07 -21.60 6.76
CA SER A 832 9.97 -22.26 7.48
C SER A 832 9.25 -21.27 8.39
N ALA A 833 7.91 -21.23 8.30
CA ALA A 833 7.08 -20.26 9.00
C ALA A 833 5.84 -20.93 9.60
N THR A 834 5.30 -20.34 10.67
CA THR A 834 3.95 -20.68 11.15
C THR A 834 3.03 -19.55 10.77
N ILE A 835 2.09 -19.83 9.86
CA ILE A 835 1.10 -18.86 9.41
C ILE A 835 -0.08 -18.91 10.39
N LYS A 836 -0.52 -17.74 10.85
CA LYS A 836 -1.70 -17.57 11.70
C LYS A 836 -2.83 -17.01 10.84
N ALA A 837 -4.02 -17.56 10.99
CA ALA A 837 -5.26 -16.97 10.50
C ALA A 837 -6.21 -16.72 11.66
N THR A 838 -6.81 -15.53 11.71
CA THR A 838 -7.75 -15.09 12.73
C THR A 838 -9.05 -14.68 12.04
N GLY A 839 -10.11 -15.47 12.19
CA GLY A 839 -11.45 -15.12 11.69
C GLY A 839 -12.15 -14.21 12.69
N ILE A 840 -12.80 -13.14 12.22
CA ILE A 840 -13.45 -12.12 13.06
C ILE A 840 -14.88 -11.88 12.56
N THR A 841 -15.88 -11.92 13.46
CA THR A 841 -17.29 -11.60 13.18
C THR A 841 -17.54 -10.08 13.10
N ALA A 842 -18.78 -9.65 12.88
CA ALA A 842 -19.13 -8.22 12.89
C ALA A 842 -19.08 -7.61 14.30
N GLU A 843 -19.32 -8.44 15.32
CA GLU A 843 -19.33 -8.12 16.75
C GLU A 843 -17.91 -8.11 17.36
N GLY A 844 -16.88 -8.36 16.55
CA GLY A 844 -15.47 -8.38 16.95
C GLY A 844 -14.97 -9.71 17.52
N CYS A 845 -15.84 -10.70 17.69
CA CYS A 845 -15.45 -12.01 18.23
C CYS A 845 -14.63 -12.82 17.25
N SER A 846 -13.66 -13.57 17.77
CA SER A 846 -12.65 -14.23 16.93
C SER A 846 -12.16 -15.57 17.46
N ASP A 847 -11.76 -16.40 16.50
CA ASP A 847 -11.01 -17.63 16.68
C ASP A 847 -9.78 -17.55 15.78
N SER A 848 -8.69 -18.19 16.20
CA SER A 848 -7.47 -18.28 15.40
C SER A 848 -6.95 -19.70 15.30
N LYS A 849 -6.35 -19.99 14.15
CA LYS A 849 -5.70 -21.26 13.85
C LYS A 849 -4.33 -20.97 13.28
N THR A 850 -3.37 -21.84 13.57
CA THR A 850 -2.02 -21.77 13.05
C THR A 850 -1.72 -23.00 12.21
N ILE A 851 -0.88 -22.82 11.19
CA ILE A 851 -0.35 -23.93 10.40
C ILE A 851 1.14 -23.72 10.14
N SER A 852 1.95 -24.69 10.53
CA SER A 852 3.40 -24.65 10.34
C SER A 852 3.79 -25.22 8.99
N ILE A 853 4.34 -24.38 8.12
CA ILE A 853 4.81 -24.74 6.79
C ILE A 853 6.33 -24.87 6.82
N THR A 854 6.83 -26.05 6.48
CA THR A 854 8.27 -26.34 6.43
C THR A 854 8.80 -25.98 5.06
N VAL A 855 9.75 -25.04 4.99
CA VAL A 855 10.52 -24.78 3.77
C VAL A 855 11.76 -25.65 3.78
N ALA A 856 11.84 -26.57 2.82
CA ALA A 856 12.99 -27.44 2.61
C ALA A 856 14.12 -26.68 1.87
N SER A 857 15.35 -26.85 2.35
CA SER A 857 16.55 -26.26 1.73
C SER A 857 16.88 -26.94 0.39
N PRO A 858 17.24 -26.19 -0.66
CA PRO A 858 17.77 -26.77 -1.89
C PRO A 858 19.02 -27.64 -1.65
N PRO A 859 19.25 -28.69 -2.44
CA PRO A 859 20.47 -29.49 -2.37
C PRO A 859 21.70 -28.66 -2.80
N ILE A 860 22.83 -28.90 -2.15
CA ILE A 860 24.12 -28.34 -2.59
C ILE A 860 24.55 -29.07 -3.87
N ILE A 861 24.98 -28.31 -4.90
CA ILE A 861 25.44 -28.85 -6.19
C ILE A 861 26.86 -28.37 -6.54
N SER A 862 27.70 -29.31 -6.98
CA SER A 862 28.98 -29.06 -7.67
C SER A 862 28.89 -29.55 -9.12
N VAL A 863 29.73 -28.99 -10.00
CA VAL A 863 29.92 -29.46 -11.39
C VAL A 863 31.38 -29.32 -11.80
N SER A 864 31.77 -30.05 -12.84
CA SER A 864 33.05 -29.90 -13.56
C SER A 864 33.29 -28.44 -14.00
N PRO A 865 34.55 -27.96 -14.02
CA PRO A 865 34.86 -26.59 -14.40
C PRO A 865 34.68 -26.33 -15.90
N ASP A 866 34.44 -25.06 -16.26
CA ASP A 866 34.47 -24.59 -17.64
C ASP A 866 35.81 -24.97 -18.30
N THR A 867 35.75 -25.49 -19.54
CA THR A 867 36.90 -26.12 -20.20
C THR A 867 36.93 -25.80 -21.70
N ASP A 868 38.12 -25.50 -22.21
CA ASP A 868 38.38 -25.39 -23.65
C ASP A 868 38.75 -26.76 -24.26
N ILE A 869 38.15 -27.10 -25.40
CA ILE A 869 38.47 -28.29 -26.21
C ILE A 869 38.61 -27.91 -27.70
N CYS A 870 39.17 -28.79 -28.53
CA CYS A 870 39.24 -28.57 -29.97
C CYS A 870 38.01 -29.11 -30.71
N LEU A 871 37.73 -28.57 -31.91
CA LEU A 871 36.64 -29.03 -32.76
C LEU A 871 36.80 -30.51 -33.12
N GLY A 872 35.90 -31.35 -32.58
CA GLY A 872 35.92 -32.81 -32.74
C GLY A 872 36.35 -33.59 -31.49
N ASP A 873 36.83 -32.91 -30.45
CA ASP A 873 37.11 -33.53 -29.15
C ASP A 873 35.82 -33.84 -28.37
N SER A 874 35.94 -34.70 -27.36
CA SER A 874 34.88 -34.99 -26.40
C SER A 874 35.31 -34.68 -24.97
N PHE A 875 34.41 -34.09 -24.18
CA PHE A 875 34.60 -33.77 -22.76
C PHE A 875 33.61 -34.55 -21.90
N THR A 876 33.96 -34.87 -20.65
CA THR A 876 33.06 -35.56 -19.71
C THR A 876 32.61 -34.61 -18.61
N LEU A 877 31.33 -34.25 -18.64
CA LEU A 877 30.65 -33.47 -17.62
C LEU A 877 30.47 -34.34 -16.37
N GLN A 878 30.75 -33.77 -15.19
CA GLN A 878 30.49 -34.39 -13.89
C GLN A 878 29.74 -33.40 -13.00
N ALA A 879 28.81 -33.90 -12.20
CA ALA A 879 28.08 -33.18 -11.18
C ALA A 879 28.04 -34.00 -9.88
N GLU A 880 27.87 -33.34 -8.74
CA GLU A 880 27.66 -33.99 -7.44
C GLU A 880 26.64 -33.18 -6.63
N GLY A 881 25.76 -33.84 -5.88
CA GLY A 881 24.71 -33.18 -5.09
C GLY A 881 23.32 -33.80 -5.24
N GLY A 882 22.42 -33.52 -4.30
CA GLY A 882 21.06 -34.08 -4.31
C GLY A 882 21.00 -35.62 -4.25
N LEU A 883 19.91 -36.19 -4.74
CA LEU A 883 19.67 -37.65 -4.84
C LEU A 883 19.56 -38.15 -6.30
N GLN A 884 19.23 -37.26 -7.23
CA GLN A 884 19.18 -37.52 -8.66
C GLN A 884 19.79 -36.33 -9.40
N CYS A 885 20.30 -36.56 -10.61
CA CYS A 885 20.90 -35.54 -11.47
C CYS A 885 20.40 -35.71 -12.91
N VAL A 886 20.12 -34.60 -13.58
CA VAL A 886 19.72 -34.54 -14.99
C VAL A 886 20.53 -33.45 -15.68
N TRP A 887 21.05 -33.74 -16.87
CA TRP A 887 21.81 -32.79 -17.67
C TRP A 887 20.96 -32.22 -18.82
N TYR A 888 21.06 -30.91 -19.03
CA TYR A 888 20.36 -30.17 -20.07
C TYR A 888 21.33 -29.39 -20.96
N GLN A 889 20.95 -29.21 -22.22
CA GLN A 889 21.57 -28.31 -23.21
C GLN A 889 20.45 -27.48 -23.84
N ASN A 890 20.54 -26.15 -23.79
CA ASN A 890 19.51 -25.23 -24.34
C ASN A 890 18.07 -25.57 -23.87
N GLY A 891 17.90 -25.97 -22.62
CA GLY A 891 16.61 -26.39 -22.03
C GLY A 891 16.16 -27.82 -22.39
N ILE A 892 16.85 -28.52 -23.29
CA ILE A 892 16.55 -29.91 -23.68
C ILE A 892 17.37 -30.87 -22.82
N GLN A 893 16.73 -31.88 -22.24
CA GLN A 893 17.40 -32.94 -21.49
C GLN A 893 18.29 -33.80 -22.41
N ILE A 894 19.57 -33.92 -22.09
CA ILE A 894 20.55 -34.71 -22.85
C ILE A 894 20.99 -36.00 -22.14
N ALA A 895 20.98 -36.05 -20.80
CA ALA A 895 21.39 -37.23 -20.05
C ALA A 895 20.75 -37.32 -18.66
N ASN A 896 20.76 -38.52 -18.07
CA ASN A 896 20.38 -38.80 -16.70
C ASN A 896 21.61 -39.30 -15.92
N GLY A 897 21.70 -38.93 -14.64
CA GLY A 897 22.81 -39.29 -13.77
C GLY A 897 23.89 -38.20 -13.69
N TYR A 898 24.88 -38.48 -12.84
CA TYR A 898 25.90 -37.52 -12.41
C TYR A 898 27.03 -37.28 -13.41
N ILE A 899 27.20 -38.16 -14.40
CA ILE A 899 28.31 -38.12 -15.36
C ILE A 899 27.75 -38.33 -16.77
N THR A 900 28.17 -37.51 -17.74
CA THR A 900 27.87 -37.72 -19.17
C THR A 900 28.99 -37.18 -20.06
N THR A 901 29.21 -37.80 -21.21
CA THR A 901 30.22 -37.35 -22.19
C THR A 901 29.54 -36.62 -23.34
N VAL A 902 30.12 -35.50 -23.75
CA VAL A 902 29.62 -34.59 -24.80
C VAL A 902 30.72 -34.26 -25.80
N SER A 903 30.34 -34.00 -27.05
CA SER A 903 31.25 -33.61 -28.14
C SER A 903 30.60 -32.48 -28.94
N PRO A 904 30.53 -31.25 -28.39
CA PRO A 904 29.85 -30.14 -29.05
C PRO A 904 30.61 -29.68 -30.32
N PRO A 905 29.90 -29.28 -31.39
CA PRO A 905 30.50 -28.73 -32.60
C PRO A 905 30.86 -27.24 -32.48
N GLU A 906 30.33 -26.56 -31.46
CA GLU A 906 30.52 -25.13 -31.19
C GLU A 906 30.41 -24.86 -29.68
N THR A 907 30.90 -23.71 -29.19
CA THR A 907 30.90 -23.39 -27.76
C THR A 907 29.52 -23.55 -27.14
N THR A 908 29.39 -24.47 -26.17
CA THR A 908 28.10 -24.93 -25.63
C THR A 908 28.09 -24.87 -24.11
N THR A 909 27.03 -24.31 -23.53
CA THR A 909 26.76 -24.37 -22.09
C THR A 909 25.81 -25.53 -21.77
N TYR A 910 26.18 -26.33 -20.77
CA TYR A 910 25.38 -27.41 -20.22
C TYR A 910 24.95 -27.08 -18.79
N VAL A 911 23.78 -27.54 -18.37
CA VAL A 911 23.24 -27.31 -17.02
C VAL A 911 22.96 -28.64 -16.36
N ALA A 912 23.57 -28.91 -15.21
CA ALA A 912 23.14 -29.97 -14.30
C ALA A 912 22.02 -29.45 -13.41
N VAL A 913 20.96 -30.23 -13.24
CA VAL A 913 19.90 -30.01 -12.26
C VAL A 913 19.88 -31.23 -11.33
N VAL A 914 20.01 -31.02 -10.02
CA VAL A 914 19.92 -32.08 -9.01
C VAL A 914 18.71 -31.86 -8.11
N SER A 915 18.00 -32.94 -7.76
CA SER A 915 16.79 -32.90 -6.91
C SER A 915 17.04 -33.42 -5.49
N GLY A 916 16.28 -32.89 -4.53
CA GLY A 916 16.32 -33.26 -3.12
C GLY A 916 15.47 -34.47 -2.75
N GLY A 917 15.27 -34.67 -1.45
CA GLY A 917 14.46 -35.76 -0.90
C GLY A 917 12.95 -35.54 -0.98
N SER A 918 12.21 -36.64 -0.86
CA SER A 918 10.77 -36.63 -0.52
C SER A 918 10.55 -35.90 0.81
N PRO A 919 9.47 -35.10 0.98
CA PRO A 919 8.29 -35.02 0.10
C PRO A 919 8.42 -34.07 -1.10
N THR A 920 9.33 -33.09 -1.08
CA THR A 920 9.27 -31.92 -1.98
C THR A 920 10.26 -31.88 -3.14
N PHE A 921 11.26 -32.77 -3.19
CA PHE A 921 12.17 -32.91 -4.33
C PHE A 921 12.93 -31.64 -4.77
N CYS A 922 13.01 -30.61 -3.92
CA CYS A 922 13.56 -29.28 -4.24
C CYS A 922 14.87 -29.36 -5.03
N THR A 923 14.96 -28.59 -6.13
CA THR A 923 16.11 -28.70 -7.03
C THR A 923 17.16 -27.61 -6.80
N ALA A 924 18.37 -27.87 -7.28
CA ALA A 924 19.39 -26.86 -7.51
C ALA A 924 20.04 -27.10 -8.87
N SER A 925 20.39 -26.02 -9.57
CA SER A 925 20.96 -26.07 -10.92
C SER A 925 22.31 -25.35 -10.98
N LYS A 926 23.23 -25.87 -11.80
CA LYS A 926 24.53 -25.22 -12.05
C LYS A 926 25.03 -25.51 -13.47
N SER A 927 25.57 -24.48 -14.12
CA SER A 927 26.09 -24.55 -15.48
C SER A 927 27.59 -24.87 -15.55
N VAL A 928 28.00 -25.43 -16.69
CA VAL A 928 29.39 -25.57 -17.14
C VAL A 928 29.46 -25.28 -18.63
N THR A 929 30.46 -24.52 -19.05
CA THR A 929 30.66 -24.07 -20.44
C THR A 929 31.84 -24.81 -21.07
N ILE A 930 31.61 -25.40 -22.24
CA ILE A 930 32.63 -26.09 -23.04
C ILE A 930 32.93 -25.22 -24.26
N THR A 931 34.10 -24.56 -24.27
CA THR A 931 34.53 -23.72 -25.39
C THR A 931 35.11 -24.59 -26.49
N VAL A 932 34.55 -24.51 -27.71
CA VAL A 932 35.08 -25.26 -28.85
C VAL A 932 36.01 -24.36 -29.67
N ARG A 933 37.30 -24.70 -29.66
CA ARG A 933 38.36 -24.00 -30.38
C ARG A 933 38.53 -24.58 -31.79
N PRO A 934 38.63 -23.74 -32.85
CA PRO A 934 38.76 -24.23 -34.22
C PRO A 934 40.12 -24.89 -34.46
N ILE A 935 40.11 -25.99 -35.19
CA ILE A 935 41.32 -26.58 -35.78
C ILE A 935 41.88 -25.68 -36.90
N PRO A 936 43.21 -25.64 -37.11
CA PRO A 936 43.81 -24.87 -38.20
C PRO A 936 43.52 -25.51 -39.57
N ASN A 937 43.34 -24.69 -40.60
CA ASN A 937 43.16 -25.17 -41.98
C ASN A 937 44.52 -25.31 -42.68
N VAL A 938 45.19 -26.45 -42.48
CA VAL A 938 46.56 -26.70 -42.94
C VAL A 938 46.59 -27.07 -44.43
N ASP A 939 47.51 -26.45 -45.18
CA ASP A 939 47.69 -26.65 -46.64
C ASP A 939 49.19 -26.63 -47.00
N ILE A 940 49.67 -27.64 -47.73
CA ILE A 940 51.05 -27.79 -48.20
C ILE A 940 51.17 -27.52 -49.71
N THR A 941 52.09 -26.64 -50.09
CA THR A 941 52.51 -26.41 -51.48
C THR A 941 53.99 -26.70 -51.69
N ALA A 942 54.39 -27.01 -52.93
CA ALA A 942 55.79 -27.28 -53.30
C ALA A 942 56.25 -26.47 -54.51
N SER A 943 57.54 -26.14 -54.57
CA SER A 943 58.16 -25.48 -55.73
C SER A 943 58.20 -26.36 -56.99
N SER A 944 58.15 -27.69 -56.83
CA SER A 944 57.78 -28.66 -57.87
C SER A 944 57.34 -29.97 -57.22
N VAL A 945 56.33 -30.63 -57.79
CA VAL A 945 55.87 -31.97 -57.39
C VAL A 945 56.55 -33.11 -58.16
N LEU A 946 57.42 -32.79 -59.11
CA LEU A 946 58.20 -33.74 -59.90
C LEU A 946 59.64 -33.24 -60.09
N VAL A 947 60.63 -34.03 -59.67
CA VAL A 947 62.06 -33.66 -59.74
C VAL A 947 62.96 -34.87 -60.08
N CYS A 948 64.23 -34.61 -60.39
CA CYS A 948 65.26 -35.65 -60.47
C CYS A 948 65.81 -35.99 -59.07
N SER A 949 66.37 -37.19 -58.90
CA SER A 949 66.89 -37.68 -57.62
C SER A 949 67.90 -36.71 -56.97
N GLY A 950 67.64 -36.34 -55.71
CA GLY A 950 68.49 -35.45 -54.91
C GLY A 950 68.34 -33.95 -55.18
N ALA A 951 67.51 -33.54 -56.15
CA ALA A 951 67.24 -32.12 -56.41
C ALA A 951 66.46 -31.48 -55.25
N ALA A 952 66.75 -30.20 -54.97
CA ALA A 952 66.10 -29.46 -53.91
C ALA A 952 64.67 -29.03 -54.28
N VAL A 953 63.72 -29.24 -53.36
CA VAL A 953 62.34 -28.76 -53.43
C VAL A 953 62.05 -27.95 -52.17
N THR A 954 61.47 -26.77 -52.33
CA THR A 954 60.93 -25.99 -51.21
C THR A 954 59.48 -26.39 -50.97
N LEU A 955 59.15 -26.78 -49.74
CA LEU A 955 57.79 -27.01 -49.28
C LEU A 955 57.36 -25.83 -48.41
N ASN A 956 56.16 -25.30 -48.63
CA ASN A 956 55.55 -24.26 -47.79
C ASN A 956 54.28 -24.85 -47.15
N ALA A 957 54.02 -24.51 -45.89
CA ALA A 957 52.78 -24.83 -45.20
C ALA A 957 52.10 -23.54 -44.72
N THR A 958 50.76 -23.48 -44.82
CA THR A 958 49.97 -22.31 -44.42
C THR A 958 48.79 -22.67 -43.49
N GLY A 959 48.10 -21.66 -42.96
CA GLY A 959 46.86 -21.82 -42.19
C GLY A 959 46.96 -22.22 -40.72
N ALA A 960 48.18 -22.39 -40.19
CA ALA A 960 48.46 -22.61 -38.76
C ALA A 960 49.44 -21.58 -38.16
N SER A 961 49.60 -21.60 -36.84
CA SER A 961 50.45 -20.69 -36.07
C SER A 961 51.85 -21.26 -35.81
N SER A 962 51.98 -22.58 -35.79
CA SER A 962 53.27 -23.29 -35.86
C SER A 962 53.10 -24.59 -36.66
N TYR A 963 54.22 -25.17 -37.11
CA TYR A 963 54.24 -26.30 -38.04
C TYR A 963 55.37 -27.27 -37.66
N LEU A 964 55.07 -28.57 -37.67
CA LEU A 964 56.02 -29.68 -37.48
C LEU A 964 55.88 -30.65 -38.66
N TRP A 965 56.98 -30.91 -39.37
CA TRP A 965 57.02 -31.79 -40.53
C TRP A 965 57.42 -33.22 -40.13
N SER A 966 57.03 -34.22 -40.92
CA SER A 966 57.30 -35.65 -40.63
C SER A 966 58.79 -36.04 -40.59
N GLY A 967 59.69 -35.19 -41.11
CA GLY A 967 61.14 -35.32 -40.94
C GLY A 967 61.71 -34.66 -39.66
N GLY A 968 60.85 -34.15 -38.78
CA GLY A 968 61.23 -33.46 -37.53
C GLY A 968 61.58 -31.98 -37.68
N GLN A 969 61.50 -31.41 -38.89
CA GLN A 969 61.72 -29.96 -39.11
C GLN A 969 60.53 -29.13 -38.61
N THR A 970 60.76 -27.87 -38.27
CA THR A 970 59.72 -26.94 -37.79
C THR A 970 59.69 -25.64 -38.60
N GLY A 971 58.49 -25.09 -38.81
CA GLY A 971 58.27 -23.80 -39.47
C GLY A 971 57.48 -23.90 -40.79
N SER A 972 56.95 -22.76 -41.26
CA SER A 972 56.06 -22.68 -42.43
C SER A 972 56.75 -22.89 -43.78
N GLN A 973 58.07 -23.10 -43.81
CA GLN A 973 58.83 -23.40 -45.01
C GLN A 973 60.00 -24.34 -44.66
N ILE A 974 60.20 -25.38 -45.47
CA ILE A 974 61.38 -26.25 -45.42
C ILE A 974 61.93 -26.52 -46.82
N VAL A 975 63.19 -26.94 -46.92
CA VAL A 975 63.80 -27.41 -48.17
C VAL A 975 64.20 -28.87 -48.01
N VAL A 976 63.85 -29.70 -49.00
CA VAL A 976 64.04 -31.16 -48.98
C VAL A 976 64.68 -31.65 -50.27
N ASN A 977 65.49 -32.72 -50.18
CA ASN A 977 66.22 -33.30 -51.31
C ASN A 977 65.85 -34.78 -51.51
N PRO A 978 64.63 -35.10 -51.96
CA PRO A 978 64.18 -36.48 -52.08
C PRO A 978 64.98 -37.25 -53.15
N VAL A 979 65.54 -38.39 -52.77
CA VAL A 979 66.29 -39.30 -53.67
C VAL A 979 65.39 -40.37 -54.29
N GLN A 980 64.20 -40.57 -53.74
CA GLN A 980 63.12 -41.44 -54.22
C GLN A 980 61.78 -40.70 -54.03
N THR A 981 60.69 -41.21 -54.61
CA THR A 981 59.36 -40.61 -54.41
C THR A 981 58.97 -40.69 -52.92
N THR A 982 58.63 -39.54 -52.33
CA THR A 982 58.43 -39.38 -50.88
C THR A 982 57.14 -38.63 -50.59
N LEU A 983 56.37 -39.12 -49.62
CA LEU A 983 55.26 -38.41 -48.99
C LEU A 983 55.82 -37.54 -47.86
N PHE A 984 55.54 -36.24 -47.90
CA PHE A 984 55.77 -35.34 -46.79
C PHE A 984 54.44 -35.04 -46.10
N GLU A 985 54.46 -34.93 -44.78
CA GLU A 985 53.31 -34.57 -43.95
C GLU A 985 53.71 -33.40 -43.06
N VAL A 986 52.79 -32.49 -42.81
CA VAL A 986 52.94 -31.42 -41.82
C VAL A 986 51.78 -31.46 -40.85
N THR A 987 52.08 -31.34 -39.56
CA THR A 987 51.10 -31.02 -38.51
C THR A 987 51.18 -29.53 -38.23
N GLY A 988 50.11 -28.79 -38.51
CA GLY A 988 49.96 -27.40 -38.11
C GLY A 988 49.23 -27.28 -36.78
N THR A 989 49.67 -26.37 -35.91
CA THR A 989 49.04 -26.07 -34.61
C THR A 989 48.55 -24.63 -34.57
N SER A 990 47.31 -24.38 -34.11
CA SER A 990 46.72 -23.04 -33.98
C SER A 990 47.18 -22.33 -32.70
N ILE A 991 46.87 -21.03 -32.57
CA ILE A 991 47.11 -20.24 -31.34
C ILE A 991 46.42 -20.82 -30.08
N TYR A 992 45.44 -21.71 -30.25
CA TYR A 992 44.70 -22.36 -29.17
C TYR A 992 45.19 -23.79 -28.87
N GLY A 993 46.30 -24.24 -29.49
CA GLY A 993 46.86 -25.58 -29.29
C GLY A 993 46.24 -26.68 -30.15
N CYS A 994 45.15 -26.41 -30.87
CA CYS A 994 44.50 -27.38 -31.74
C CYS A 994 45.34 -27.70 -32.98
N THR A 995 45.40 -28.99 -33.36
CA THR A 995 46.22 -29.49 -34.46
C THR A 995 45.40 -29.98 -35.64
N ALA A 996 45.93 -29.85 -36.85
CA ALA A 996 45.48 -30.57 -38.05
C ALA A 996 46.69 -30.94 -38.92
N ASN A 997 46.53 -31.89 -39.84
CA ASN A 997 47.59 -32.33 -40.74
C ASN A 997 47.17 -32.26 -42.22
N ASP A 998 48.18 -32.13 -43.09
CA ASP A 998 48.08 -32.25 -44.55
C ASP A 998 49.30 -33.01 -45.10
N THR A 999 49.20 -33.55 -46.32
CA THR A 999 50.25 -34.37 -46.94
C THR A 999 50.46 -34.07 -48.43
N LEU A 1000 51.71 -34.01 -48.87
CA LEU A 1000 52.10 -33.80 -50.27
C LEU A 1000 53.15 -34.81 -50.74
N THR A 1001 52.88 -35.48 -51.87
CA THR A 1001 53.83 -36.42 -52.49
C THR A 1001 54.71 -35.71 -53.51
N ILE A 1002 56.02 -35.76 -53.33
CA ILE A 1002 57.01 -35.33 -54.32
C ILE A 1002 57.51 -36.56 -55.09
N LYS A 1003 57.29 -36.57 -56.41
CA LYS A 1003 57.71 -37.66 -57.30
C LYS A 1003 59.15 -37.44 -57.76
N VAL A 1004 59.93 -38.51 -57.76
CA VAL A 1004 61.34 -38.49 -58.17
C VAL A 1004 61.55 -39.38 -59.39
N ASN A 1005 62.06 -38.79 -60.47
CA ASN A 1005 62.54 -39.51 -61.64
C ASN A 1005 63.92 -40.12 -61.35
N PRO A 1006 64.14 -41.40 -61.68
CA PRO A 1006 65.47 -42.02 -61.63
C PRO A 1006 66.38 -41.44 -62.72
N SER A 1007 67.69 -41.40 -62.46
CA SER A 1007 68.69 -41.09 -63.48
C SER A 1007 68.74 -42.21 -64.55
N PRO A 1008 69.04 -41.89 -65.81
CA PRO A 1008 69.24 -42.91 -66.84
C PRO A 1008 70.49 -43.75 -66.53
N ASP A 1009 70.36 -45.06 -66.68
CA ASP A 1009 71.50 -45.98 -66.70
C ASP A 1009 72.23 -45.86 -68.05
N VAL A 1010 73.56 -45.92 -68.03
CA VAL A 1010 74.40 -45.64 -69.21
C VAL A 1010 75.48 -46.71 -69.38
N SER A 1011 75.58 -47.24 -70.60
CA SER A 1011 76.58 -48.26 -70.97
C SER A 1011 77.07 -48.04 -72.40
N PHE A 1012 78.02 -48.86 -72.86
CA PHE A 1012 78.46 -48.85 -74.26
C PHE A 1012 78.86 -50.24 -74.74
N THR A 1013 78.92 -50.39 -76.05
CA THR A 1013 79.33 -51.61 -76.76
C THR A 1013 80.34 -51.27 -77.86
N GLY A 1014 80.98 -52.27 -78.47
CA GLY A 1014 81.88 -52.11 -79.62
C GLY A 1014 83.31 -52.62 -79.40
N LEU A 1015 83.76 -52.73 -78.15
CA LEU A 1015 85.07 -53.33 -77.83
C LEU A 1015 84.99 -54.85 -77.72
N LEU A 1016 85.95 -55.53 -78.36
CA LEU A 1016 86.33 -56.91 -78.07
C LEU A 1016 87.34 -56.93 -76.91
N PRO A 1017 87.44 -58.03 -76.13
CA PRO A 1017 88.34 -58.09 -74.98
C PRO A 1017 89.83 -58.20 -75.34
N VAL A 1018 90.17 -58.54 -76.59
CA VAL A 1018 91.53 -58.64 -77.13
C VAL A 1018 91.49 -58.26 -78.61
N TYR A 1019 92.52 -57.55 -79.08
CA TYR A 1019 92.78 -57.26 -80.49
C TYR A 1019 94.23 -57.58 -80.84
N CYS A 1020 94.52 -57.73 -82.13
CA CYS A 1020 95.86 -57.73 -82.71
C CYS A 1020 96.14 -56.38 -83.39
N GLN A 1021 97.42 -55.97 -83.45
CA GLN A 1021 97.90 -54.65 -83.92
C GLN A 1021 97.58 -54.30 -85.39
N ASN A 1022 96.95 -55.22 -86.14
CA ASN A 1022 96.56 -55.05 -87.53
C ASN A 1022 95.03 -55.23 -87.74
N ASP A 1023 94.26 -55.34 -86.65
CA ASP A 1023 92.81 -55.55 -86.73
C ASP A 1023 92.08 -54.28 -87.19
N PRO A 1024 90.97 -54.40 -87.93
CA PRO A 1024 90.24 -53.23 -88.42
C PRO A 1024 89.58 -52.45 -87.27
N PRO A 1025 89.59 -51.10 -87.29
CA PRO A 1025 89.14 -50.30 -86.16
C PRO A 1025 87.64 -50.44 -85.87
N ALA A 1026 87.32 -50.72 -84.61
CA ALA A 1026 85.97 -51.06 -84.14
C ALA A 1026 85.18 -49.81 -83.76
N THR A 1027 83.88 -49.79 -84.07
CA THR A 1027 82.98 -48.67 -83.74
C THR A 1027 82.38 -48.85 -82.35
N LEU A 1028 82.47 -47.81 -81.52
CA LEU A 1028 81.87 -47.72 -80.20
C LEU A 1028 80.45 -47.16 -80.30
N THR A 1029 79.52 -47.67 -79.49
CA THR A 1029 78.13 -47.18 -79.46
C THR A 1029 77.62 -47.13 -78.04
N GLY A 1030 77.24 -45.93 -77.60
CA GLY A 1030 76.64 -45.67 -76.29
C GLY A 1030 75.17 -46.07 -76.24
N ILE A 1031 74.69 -46.41 -75.04
CA ILE A 1031 73.30 -46.72 -74.74
C ILE A 1031 72.93 -45.90 -73.49
N PRO A 1032 71.98 -44.95 -73.57
CA PRO A 1032 71.30 -44.47 -74.78
C PRO A 1032 72.26 -43.81 -75.78
N GLU A 1033 71.83 -43.69 -77.04
CA GLU A 1033 72.68 -43.29 -78.16
C GLU A 1033 73.27 -41.88 -78.00
N GLY A 1034 74.60 -41.78 -78.05
CA GLY A 1034 75.36 -40.54 -77.88
C GLY A 1034 76.56 -40.71 -76.94
N GLY A 1035 76.99 -39.60 -76.33
CA GLY A 1035 78.14 -39.55 -75.42
C GLY A 1035 79.48 -39.24 -76.09
N PHE A 1036 80.54 -39.20 -75.29
CA PHE A 1036 81.92 -39.00 -75.74
C PHE A 1036 82.79 -40.13 -75.21
N PHE A 1037 83.50 -40.82 -76.11
CA PHE A 1037 84.48 -41.85 -75.74
C PHE A 1037 85.88 -41.26 -75.69
N THR A 1038 86.68 -41.63 -74.69
CA THR A 1038 88.07 -41.22 -74.55
C THR A 1038 88.93 -42.39 -74.05
N GLY A 1039 90.14 -42.50 -74.58
CA GLY A 1039 91.10 -43.54 -74.24
C GLY A 1039 92.21 -43.66 -75.30
N PRO A 1040 93.29 -44.41 -75.02
CA PRO A 1040 94.30 -44.73 -76.04
C PRO A 1040 93.66 -45.43 -77.23
N GLY A 1041 94.04 -45.06 -78.46
CA GLY A 1041 93.48 -45.61 -79.70
C GLY A 1041 92.05 -45.17 -80.04
N ILE A 1042 91.38 -44.36 -79.19
CA ILE A 1042 90.01 -43.91 -79.46
C ILE A 1042 90.00 -42.54 -80.15
N GLU A 1043 89.48 -42.48 -81.37
CA GLU A 1043 89.11 -41.23 -82.04
C GLU A 1043 87.59 -41.18 -82.32
N ALA A 1044 86.93 -40.15 -81.79
CA ALA A 1044 85.48 -39.93 -81.85
C ALA A 1044 84.63 -41.14 -81.39
N LEU A 1045 84.14 -41.94 -82.34
CA LEU A 1045 83.31 -43.14 -82.09
C LEU A 1045 84.01 -44.43 -82.52
N ARG A 1046 85.34 -44.43 -82.71
CA ARG A 1046 86.09 -45.61 -83.17
C ARG A 1046 87.32 -45.85 -82.31
N PHE A 1047 87.63 -47.12 -82.10
CA PHE A 1047 88.86 -47.61 -81.47
C PHE A 1047 89.73 -48.28 -82.53
N GLU A 1048 90.91 -47.72 -82.78
CA GLU A 1048 91.96 -48.25 -83.66
C GLU A 1048 92.99 -48.98 -82.76
N PRO A 1049 93.13 -50.33 -82.85
CA PRO A 1049 93.82 -51.17 -81.86
C PRO A 1049 95.35 -51.29 -82.01
#